data_AF-A0A955P770-F1
#
_entry.id   AF-A0A955P770-F1
#
_cell.length_a   1.000
_cell.length_b   1.000
_cell.length_c   1.000
_cell.angle_alpha   90.00
_cell.angle_beta   90.00
_cell.angle_gamma   90.00
#
_symmetry.space_group_name_H-M   'P 1'
#
loop_
_entity.id
_entity.type
_entity.pdbx_description
1 polymer ?
#
loop_
_entity_poly.entity_id
_entity_poly.type
_entity_poly.pdbx_seq_one_letter_code
_entity_poly.pdbx_strand_id
1 'polypeptide(L)'
;MWNPRITRILAGMFFFFVPASPILADDSPLAYKQVIDLSIPKELKGPGTREGYFYTPGPITVFAYEPPCTVVIRDPAAPDPPIRSGSVDVGSRYYETTVPAGFYYISVTADAGVLVGVDSTHKCNGYYHYISTGGAYENSPLESKFYLRGTNGCDDLMYIFAPQGSSSGTTCCDTICLEACGETFNLTDSDDYHAWSPGDLTGVLNPVTGNPVQVLARDDLGYFVPPYNAETSSYSYFRTYVGQDEYLNIHSFADDMSYQIVTMQTIPPTSITSGTLQDGETFTYTGSGIFTSRVLRIRTDKGEASVSVIGGVNAADNTNYMSYVLDQTGNMQGTDFITRSHTGGFIYVTGLQNDTTVEVRDAATDALQSVNHIGEAQLINANPGNGTWRIRADKEVTVAVGKGNGGTFIPLTQNTSGTTPFPPVIAGVWWSPYYPRTSDSSIVVHFLTDELCNGRVRYKVGSAPWAETSAGSLGTEHQRSIPIGGLTEETIVRFQAKATDQSGMITVDDNDGNDYVVTVRKDAPDLEVSISSVFTESGSRTIRYAVHNAGAGDANDVFLNIGLEGLQPFTDGVESNYSQVSSNRITASLPVPDVSVNSTEYVDLDLKPYLSHTGTPNYRTLSCESVAEDDFGHLYTQNQPSAIEDFDDAQIEFEMASTRYVVLANLTRFFSVNSAASAASQRMPREMAYFACQREAALAYMSTGDVHQIRSYIQSRFNGKVNEGWRDAGYLLLVGCSSVIPAFGWTLDCAFTDEFQLWMSDNTYANLDNDDHYSPELIIGRITGNHPDTYSALFERALTPNFFDKALTVSGTGDGEGSFSGNAREVRDILDSRYPNTTFHRLQIVDATDRIDVYLNNANNTDFLYYRDHGSVGGWDSFGWWDTPSISFGAKFPIVYSNACLTGQVQSNNNLAEAFLGSGGAAVFIGATEVSPRDGNNRLGKKITGRHRDGQSIGSAFRNGKRSLAGDIHWYTTCWQDQVVKKELLMYNIYGDPFRGTTAASPKESVPKITYDPPIEDLPVAIPMYVVETDSEGYDRVRIPDDEHADLLDVVNEPLVPIYRITANYEPGIRVNNIEMTSRSEESHEAGLNIPTSWWNQKIPQGPGDVPSPGTFPPDDFHWEAIERLDGGQEVILTVHPFFYNAETLDATFYQSFSFHIDFVTTTVNIENVTVKFPEVPLVSQQFIDVYVENTGAEPKDVNLSIEISDIGTDDVVNSQSQLVSGLPKSGSAMRSFTWNPSG
;
A
#
# COMPACT_ATOMS: atom_id res chain seq x y z
N MET A 1 -22.37 37.87 34.27
CA MET A 1 -21.19 37.79 35.16
C MET A 1 -19.99 37.66 34.22
N TRP A 2 -19.36 38.74 33.74
CA TRP A 2 -18.21 39.47 34.34
C TRP A 2 -17.13 38.48 34.85
N ASN A 3 -15.89 38.41 34.36
CA ASN A 3 -15.04 39.38 33.65
C ASN A 3 -13.84 38.65 32.96
N PRO A 4 -13.29 39.15 31.83
CA PRO A 4 -12.14 38.64 31.07
C PRO A 4 -10.84 39.44 31.32
N ARG A 5 -9.72 39.05 30.70
CA ARG A 5 -8.47 39.81 30.36
C ARG A 5 -7.33 38.78 30.14
N ILE A 6 -6.45 38.83 29.13
CA ILE A 6 -5.68 39.95 28.56
C ILE A 6 -5.39 39.73 27.06
N THR A 7 -5.36 40.83 26.31
CA THR A 7 -4.98 40.94 24.89
C THR A 7 -3.71 41.80 24.75
N ARG A 8 -2.90 41.49 23.71
CA ARG A 8 -1.92 42.33 22.95
C ARG A 8 -0.50 42.56 23.52
N ILE A 9 0.52 42.33 22.67
CA ILE A 9 1.16 43.37 21.81
C ILE A 9 1.98 42.72 20.68
N LEU A 10 1.78 43.24 19.46
CA LEU A 10 2.58 43.10 18.24
C LEU A 10 3.35 44.42 18.06
N ALA A 11 4.66 44.39 17.81
CA ALA A 11 5.42 45.30 16.92
C ALA A 11 6.94 45.22 17.13
N GLY A 12 7.72 45.04 16.05
CA GLY A 12 9.16 45.35 16.03
C GLY A 12 10.03 44.64 14.99
N MET A 13 9.81 44.92 13.70
CA MET A 13 10.62 44.50 12.52
C MET A 13 12.13 44.85 12.61
N PHE A 14 13.03 44.04 12.00
CA PHE A 14 13.85 44.36 10.79
C PHE A 14 15.01 43.33 10.51
N PHE A 15 14.96 42.66 9.32
CA PHE A 15 16.05 42.12 8.42
C PHE A 15 17.04 41.03 8.95
N PHE A 16 17.43 39.93 8.27
CA PHE A 16 17.89 39.66 6.87
C PHE A 16 17.69 38.14 6.49
N PHE A 17 17.96 37.80 5.22
CA PHE A 17 18.00 36.50 4.50
C PHE A 17 18.30 35.17 5.25
N VAL A 18 17.79 34.06 4.66
CA VAL A 18 18.00 32.59 4.92
C VAL A 18 19.50 32.20 5.12
N PRO A 19 19.83 31.06 5.79
CA PRO A 19 19.84 29.78 5.08
C PRO A 19 19.27 28.58 5.87
N ALA A 20 18.88 27.56 5.12
CA ALA A 20 18.53 26.22 5.61
C ALA A 20 19.77 25.44 6.11
N SER A 21 19.49 24.29 6.75
CA SER A 21 20.33 23.06 6.89
C SER A 21 21.13 22.88 8.20
N PRO A 22 21.54 21.63 8.60
CA PRO A 22 21.58 20.36 7.83
C PRO A 22 20.82 19.17 8.51
N ILE A 23 20.17 18.22 7.84
CA ILE A 23 20.63 17.17 6.91
C ILE A 23 21.80 16.36 7.51
N LEU A 24 21.65 15.03 7.47
CA LEU A 24 22.64 13.99 7.82
C LEU A 24 24.07 14.46 7.57
N ALA A 25 24.98 14.16 8.50
CA ALA A 25 26.40 14.42 8.35
C ALA A 25 26.82 14.07 6.91
N ASP A 26 27.18 15.12 6.19
CA ASP A 26 27.81 15.06 4.89
C ASP A 26 29.08 14.23 5.10
N ASP A 27 29.04 12.95 4.72
CA ASP A 27 30.24 12.14 4.45
C ASP A 27 30.89 12.71 3.20
N SER A 28 31.31 13.97 3.33
CA SER A 28 31.95 14.70 2.26
C SER A 28 33.20 13.91 1.90
N PRO A 29 33.45 13.69 0.61
CA PRO A 29 34.75 13.20 0.21
C PRO A 29 35.84 14.06 0.82
N LEU A 30 36.99 13.44 1.17
CA LEU A 30 38.11 14.15 1.79
C LEU A 30 38.33 15.49 1.10
N ALA A 31 38.60 16.55 1.84
CA ALA A 31 38.80 17.86 1.22
C ALA A 31 39.92 17.76 0.18
N TYR A 32 39.82 18.50 -0.92
CA TYR A 32 40.84 18.51 -1.96
C TYR A 32 42.23 18.74 -1.35
N LYS A 33 43.18 17.85 -1.65
CA LYS A 33 44.56 17.79 -1.11
C LYS A 33 44.70 17.31 0.34
N GLN A 34 43.64 16.78 0.95
CA GLN A 34 43.75 16.11 2.24
C GLN A 34 44.42 14.74 2.04
N VAL A 35 45.50 14.50 2.79
CA VAL A 35 46.24 13.24 2.82
C VAL A 35 45.83 12.47 4.07
N ILE A 36 45.48 11.20 3.91
CA ILE A 36 45.36 10.25 5.01
C ILE A 36 46.56 9.32 4.96
N ASP A 37 47.25 9.20 6.10
CA ASP A 37 48.27 8.19 6.28
C ASP A 37 47.61 6.89 6.77
N LEU A 38 47.55 5.88 5.90
CA LEU A 38 47.08 4.55 6.28
C LEU A 38 48.33 3.78 6.71
N SER A 39 48.63 3.75 8.00
CA SER A 39 49.84 3.11 8.51
C SER A 39 49.79 1.59 8.26
N ILE A 40 50.25 1.11 7.09
CA ILE A 40 50.21 -0.32 6.77
C ILE A 40 51.24 -1.08 7.63
N PRO A 41 50.81 -2.02 8.49
CA PRO A 41 51.68 -2.86 9.28
C PRO A 41 52.60 -3.64 8.35
N LYS A 42 53.86 -3.83 8.74
CA LYS A 42 54.87 -4.50 7.90
C LYS A 42 54.46 -5.90 7.46
N GLU A 43 53.58 -6.55 8.23
CA GLU A 43 53.00 -7.86 7.98
C GLU A 43 51.85 -7.89 6.96
N LEU A 44 51.32 -6.74 6.56
CA LEU A 44 50.38 -6.58 5.43
C LEU A 44 51.04 -5.95 4.19
N LYS A 45 52.36 -5.68 4.22
CA LYS A 45 53.10 -5.06 3.12
C LYS A 45 53.41 -6.08 2.02
N GLY A 46 52.83 -5.85 0.84
CA GLY A 46 52.98 -6.69 -0.34
C GLY A 46 51.82 -7.68 -0.47
N PRO A 47 50.71 -7.29 -1.13
CA PRO A 47 49.57 -8.18 -1.28
C PRO A 47 50.00 -9.47 -2.01
N GLY A 48 49.72 -10.63 -1.40
CA GLY A 48 49.72 -11.89 -2.12
C GLY A 48 48.61 -11.94 -3.18
N THR A 49 48.55 -12.99 -4.00
CA THR A 49 47.53 -13.17 -5.06
C THR A 49 46.09 -13.34 -4.56
N ARG A 50 45.88 -13.26 -3.25
CA ARG A 50 44.60 -13.46 -2.55
C ARG A 50 44.40 -12.43 -1.44
N GLU A 51 45.10 -11.31 -1.57
CA GLU A 51 45.13 -10.24 -0.60
C GLU A 51 45.05 -8.92 -1.35
N GLY A 52 44.51 -7.89 -0.73
CA GLY A 52 44.46 -6.60 -1.38
C GLY A 52 43.79 -5.54 -0.53
N TYR A 53 43.90 -4.32 -1.03
CA TYR A 53 43.38 -3.14 -0.36
C TYR A 53 42.21 -2.57 -1.11
N PHE A 54 41.23 -2.05 -0.39
CA PHE A 54 40.05 -1.44 -0.96
C PHE A 54 39.52 -0.29 -0.14
N TYR A 55 38.91 0.68 -0.82
CA TYR A 55 38.01 1.62 -0.17
C TYR A 55 36.58 1.10 -0.27
N THR A 56 35.81 1.14 0.81
CA THR A 56 34.35 0.95 0.76
C THR A 56 33.68 2.16 1.41
N PRO A 57 32.55 2.66 0.88
CA PRO A 57 31.70 3.60 1.59
C PRO A 57 30.74 2.91 2.58
N GLY A 58 30.73 1.57 2.67
CA GLY A 58 29.86 0.85 3.59
C GLY A 58 29.83 -0.67 3.37
N PRO A 59 28.70 -1.24 2.87
CA PRO A 59 28.52 -2.69 2.71
C PRO A 59 29.58 -3.36 1.84
N ILE A 60 29.87 -4.63 2.09
CA ILE A 60 30.85 -5.45 1.38
C ILE A 60 30.22 -6.82 1.10
N THR A 61 30.30 -7.27 -0.15
CA THR A 61 29.93 -8.64 -0.56
C THR A 61 31.14 -9.34 -1.17
N VAL A 62 31.52 -10.49 -0.63
CA VAL A 62 32.63 -11.32 -1.12
C VAL A 62 32.08 -12.64 -1.67
N PHE A 63 32.39 -12.97 -2.92
CA PHE A 63 31.98 -14.23 -3.54
C PHE A 63 33.21 -15.04 -3.95
N ALA A 64 33.19 -16.34 -3.72
CA ALA A 64 34.31 -17.23 -4.03
C ALA A 64 34.10 -17.93 -5.37
N TYR A 65 35.13 -17.94 -6.21
CA TYR A 65 35.13 -18.73 -7.44
C TYR A 65 35.41 -20.21 -7.15
N GLU A 66 36.12 -20.48 -6.05
CA GLU A 66 36.46 -21.82 -5.55
C GLU A 66 36.11 -21.95 -4.05
N PRO A 67 34.83 -22.21 -3.69
CA PRO A 67 34.47 -22.50 -2.30
C PRO A 67 35.03 -23.87 -1.84
N PRO A 68 35.40 -24.04 -0.55
CA PRO A 68 35.25 -23.07 0.53
C PRO A 68 36.35 -21.99 0.54
N CYS A 69 35.96 -20.75 0.80
CA CYS A 69 36.86 -19.60 0.90
C CYS A 69 36.67 -18.88 2.23
N THR A 70 37.70 -18.79 3.06
CA THR A 70 37.69 -17.95 4.26
C THR A 70 38.03 -16.52 3.87
N VAL A 71 37.25 -15.57 4.37
CA VAL A 71 37.39 -14.13 4.13
C VAL A 71 37.78 -13.46 5.44
N VAL A 72 38.80 -12.61 5.41
CA VAL A 72 39.23 -11.83 6.57
C VAL A 72 39.48 -10.39 6.15
N ILE A 73 38.79 -9.45 6.78
CA ILE A 73 38.85 -8.01 6.52
C ILE A 73 39.44 -7.34 7.75
N ARG A 74 40.50 -6.56 7.52
CA ARG A 74 41.30 -5.91 8.54
C ARG A 74 41.31 -4.41 8.32
N ASP A 75 41.38 -3.68 9.41
CA ASP A 75 41.77 -2.27 9.35
C ASP A 75 43.27 -2.24 9.12
N PRO A 76 43.79 -1.58 8.08
CA PRO A 76 45.22 -1.35 7.98
C PRO A 76 45.75 -0.63 9.22
N ALA A 77 44.98 0.27 9.84
CA ALA A 77 45.39 0.96 11.05
C ALA A 77 45.39 0.06 12.32
N ALA A 78 44.67 -1.08 12.28
CA ALA A 78 44.54 -2.03 13.38
C ALA A 78 44.27 -3.46 12.83
N PRO A 79 45.31 -4.17 12.37
CA PRO A 79 45.14 -5.41 11.59
C PRO A 79 44.59 -6.59 12.39
N ASP A 80 44.83 -6.59 13.71
CA ASP A 80 44.39 -7.63 14.63
C ASP A 80 43.64 -7.03 15.83
N PRO A 81 42.50 -7.63 16.23
CA PRO A 81 41.79 -8.68 15.50
C PRO A 81 41.18 -8.14 14.20
N PRO A 82 40.86 -9.02 13.22
CA PRO A 82 40.13 -8.61 12.02
C PRO A 82 38.84 -7.85 12.36
N ILE A 83 38.53 -6.76 11.63
CA ILE A 83 37.25 -6.05 11.81
C ILE A 83 36.09 -6.98 11.44
N ARG A 84 36.27 -7.80 10.40
CA ARG A 84 35.29 -8.81 9.97
C ARG A 84 36.01 -10.07 9.48
N SER A 85 35.36 -11.21 9.68
CA SER A 85 35.80 -12.49 9.09
C SER A 85 34.60 -13.40 8.87
N GLY A 86 34.67 -14.25 7.85
CA GLY A 86 33.64 -15.26 7.56
C GLY A 86 34.11 -16.27 6.53
N SER A 87 33.19 -17.07 6.01
CA SER A 87 33.45 -18.06 4.95
C SER A 87 32.40 -17.98 3.85
N VAL A 88 32.84 -18.28 2.63
CA VAL A 88 32.00 -18.63 1.48
C VAL A 88 32.12 -20.13 1.30
N ASP A 89 31.20 -20.89 1.88
CA ASP A 89 31.13 -22.35 1.77
C ASP A 89 30.30 -22.82 0.56
N VAL A 90 30.33 -24.12 0.25
CA VAL A 90 29.61 -24.71 -0.91
C VAL A 90 28.10 -24.42 -0.90
N GLY A 91 27.49 -24.24 0.28
CA GLY A 91 26.06 -23.90 0.43
C GLY A 91 25.75 -22.40 0.51
N SER A 92 26.74 -21.55 0.78
CA SER A 92 26.60 -20.10 0.94
C SER A 92 27.22 -19.39 -0.26
N ARG A 93 26.39 -18.71 -1.05
CA ARG A 93 26.78 -18.17 -2.37
C ARG A 93 27.78 -17.01 -2.30
N TYR A 94 27.85 -16.33 -1.16
CA TYR A 94 28.72 -15.17 -0.88
C TYR A 94 28.80 -14.95 0.65
N TYR A 95 29.74 -14.10 1.08
CA TYR A 95 29.89 -13.57 2.43
C TYR A 95 29.62 -12.07 2.39
N GLU A 96 28.59 -11.61 3.11
CA GLU A 96 28.22 -10.19 3.16
C GLU A 96 28.47 -9.63 4.56
N THR A 97 28.96 -8.40 4.62
CA THR A 97 29.19 -7.66 5.88
C THR A 97 29.18 -6.16 5.62
N THR A 98 28.92 -5.36 6.64
CA THR A 98 29.10 -3.90 6.56
C THR A 98 30.24 -3.45 7.47
N VAL A 99 31.04 -2.52 6.97
CA VAL A 99 32.07 -1.78 7.72
C VAL A 99 31.86 -0.28 7.50
N PRO A 100 32.39 0.61 8.37
CA PRO A 100 32.35 2.05 8.13
C PRO A 100 32.98 2.45 6.78
N ALA A 101 32.67 3.65 6.29
CA ALA A 101 33.37 4.18 5.13
C ALA A 101 34.87 4.28 5.43
N GLY A 102 35.71 3.66 4.61
CA GLY A 102 37.12 3.54 4.94
C GLY A 102 37.91 2.65 4.00
N PHE A 103 39.23 2.67 4.20
CA PHE A 103 40.17 1.84 3.47
C PHE A 103 40.53 0.60 4.28
N TYR A 104 40.38 -0.58 3.69
CA TYR A 104 40.50 -1.86 4.35
C TYR A 104 41.45 -2.78 3.61
N TYR A 105 42.00 -3.74 4.34
CA TYR A 105 42.75 -4.87 3.79
C TYR A 105 41.88 -6.12 3.86
N ILE A 106 41.83 -6.89 2.78
CA ILE A 106 41.16 -8.19 2.74
C ILE A 106 42.15 -9.27 2.38
N SER A 107 42.04 -10.43 3.03
CA SER A 107 42.72 -11.66 2.67
C SER A 107 41.71 -12.79 2.51
N VAL A 108 41.85 -13.58 1.46
CA VAL A 108 40.99 -14.73 1.15
C VAL A 108 41.80 -16.02 1.00
N THR A 109 41.23 -17.19 1.33
CA THR A 109 41.97 -18.47 1.21
C THR A 109 41.87 -19.10 -0.18
N ALA A 110 40.91 -18.68 -0.99
CA ALA A 110 40.69 -19.11 -2.36
C ALA A 110 40.33 -17.89 -3.22
N ASP A 111 40.35 -18.04 -4.53
CA ASP A 111 40.16 -16.91 -5.43
C ASP A 111 38.73 -16.40 -5.32
N ALA A 112 38.58 -15.10 -5.08
CA ALA A 112 37.32 -14.46 -4.74
C ALA A 112 37.24 -13.04 -5.32
N GLY A 113 36.01 -12.58 -5.54
CA GLY A 113 35.70 -11.20 -5.90
C GLY A 113 35.12 -10.44 -4.72
N VAL A 114 35.40 -9.13 -4.65
CA VAL A 114 34.93 -8.24 -3.58
C VAL A 114 34.14 -7.08 -4.20
N LEU A 115 32.89 -6.93 -3.77
CA LEU A 115 32.02 -5.79 -4.06
C LEU A 115 31.96 -4.91 -2.82
N VAL A 116 32.13 -3.61 -3.00
CA VAL A 116 32.13 -2.62 -1.91
C VAL A 116 31.05 -1.59 -2.18
N GLY A 117 30.43 -1.03 -1.15
CA GLY A 117 29.43 0.05 -1.24
C GLY A 117 28.02 -0.32 -1.68
N VAL A 118 27.65 -1.61 -1.65
CA VAL A 118 26.30 -2.07 -2.04
C VAL A 118 25.82 -3.19 -1.12
N ASP A 119 24.68 -3.00 -0.44
CA ASP A 119 24.07 -4.05 0.41
C ASP A 119 23.09 -4.94 -0.38
N SER A 120 22.60 -5.99 0.29
CA SER A 120 21.58 -6.91 -0.20
C SER A 120 20.21 -6.31 -0.52
N THR A 121 19.96 -5.04 -0.22
CA THR A 121 18.69 -4.34 -0.46
C THR A 121 18.72 -3.38 -1.65
N HIS A 122 19.91 -3.03 -2.17
CA HIS A 122 20.07 -2.17 -3.34
C HIS A 122 19.83 -2.94 -4.65
N LYS A 123 19.01 -2.35 -5.53
CA LYS A 123 18.16 -3.06 -6.50
C LYS A 123 18.81 -3.50 -7.83
N CYS A 124 20.12 -3.32 -8.05
CA CYS A 124 20.71 -3.64 -9.36
C CYS A 124 22.22 -3.91 -9.36
N ASN A 125 22.68 -5.12 -9.69
CA ASN A 125 24.12 -5.44 -9.84
C ASN A 125 24.43 -6.66 -10.77
N GLY A 126 25.43 -6.56 -11.65
CA GLY A 126 26.15 -7.72 -12.24
C GLY A 126 27.09 -7.27 -13.37
N TYR A 127 28.36 -7.67 -13.55
CA TYR A 127 29.04 -8.98 -13.46
C TYR A 127 30.58 -8.86 -13.45
N TYR A 128 31.30 -9.88 -12.93
CA TYR A 128 32.77 -9.97 -13.01
C TYR A 128 33.28 -11.32 -13.49
N HIS A 129 34.25 -11.26 -14.41
CA HIS A 129 34.99 -12.36 -15.04
C HIS A 129 36.16 -12.81 -14.15
N TYR A 130 36.30 -14.12 -13.93
CA TYR A 130 37.49 -14.73 -13.34
C TYR A 130 38.34 -15.43 -14.40
N ILE A 131 39.65 -15.14 -14.43
CA ILE A 131 40.67 -15.98 -15.08
C ILE A 131 41.73 -16.28 -14.02
N SER A 132 41.98 -17.56 -13.75
CA SER A 132 42.92 -18.04 -12.72
C SER A 132 44.40 -17.74 -13.03
N THR A 133 44.73 -17.29 -14.24
CA THR A 133 46.11 -17.22 -14.75
C THR A 133 46.71 -15.80 -14.88
N GLY A 134 46.04 -14.76 -14.39
CA GLY A 134 46.67 -13.44 -14.16
C GLY A 134 47.06 -12.62 -15.41
N GLY A 135 46.58 -12.99 -16.60
CA GLY A 135 46.68 -12.14 -17.79
C GLY A 135 45.35 -11.41 -18.05
N ALA A 136 45.40 -10.12 -18.35
CA ALA A 136 44.23 -9.41 -18.85
C ALA A 136 43.84 -10.01 -20.22
N TYR A 137 42.79 -10.85 -20.25
CA TYR A 137 42.09 -11.34 -21.44
C TYR A 137 42.79 -12.32 -22.39
N GLU A 138 43.92 -12.93 -22.01
CA GLU A 138 44.66 -13.83 -22.92
C GLU A 138 44.49 -15.32 -22.54
N ASN A 139 43.70 -16.05 -23.34
CA ASN A 139 43.90 -17.47 -23.74
C ASN A 139 43.13 -18.66 -23.10
N SER A 140 41.95 -18.53 -22.48
CA SER A 140 41.09 -19.74 -22.24
C SER A 140 39.58 -19.47 -22.20
N PRO A 141 38.76 -20.09 -23.07
CA PRO A 141 37.30 -19.93 -23.09
C PRO A 141 36.52 -20.79 -22.06
N LEU A 142 37.18 -21.65 -21.27
CA LEU A 142 36.50 -22.66 -20.42
C LEU A 142 36.49 -22.38 -18.91
N GLU A 143 37.04 -21.24 -18.46
CA GLU A 143 37.15 -20.93 -17.01
C GLU A 143 36.36 -19.68 -16.57
N SER A 144 35.66 -19.01 -17.51
CA SER A 144 34.94 -17.76 -17.25
C SER A 144 33.58 -18.01 -16.58
N LYS A 145 33.50 -17.94 -15.25
CA LYS A 145 32.22 -17.88 -14.51
C LYS A 145 31.82 -16.43 -14.24
N PHE A 146 30.55 -16.05 -14.50
CA PHE A 146 30.03 -14.72 -14.16
C PHE A 146 28.92 -14.82 -13.12
N TYR A 147 29.00 -14.06 -12.02
CA TYR A 147 27.98 -14.07 -10.96
C TYR A 147 26.86 -13.05 -11.20
N LEU A 148 25.61 -13.55 -11.24
CA LEU A 148 24.37 -12.86 -11.63
C LEU A 148 23.56 -12.47 -10.38
N ARG A 149 23.05 -11.22 -10.31
CA ARG A 149 22.05 -10.80 -9.32
C ARG A 149 21.08 -9.74 -9.86
N GLY A 150 19.91 -10.16 -10.32
CA GLY A 150 18.79 -9.26 -10.61
C GLY A 150 17.84 -9.12 -9.41
N THR A 151 17.21 -7.95 -9.24
CA THR A 151 16.08 -7.74 -8.31
C THR A 151 15.01 -6.87 -8.96
N ASN A 152 13.73 -7.17 -8.70
CA ASN A 152 12.55 -6.51 -9.27
C ASN A 152 12.54 -4.99 -9.01
N GLY A 153 12.52 -4.20 -10.09
CA GLY A 153 12.29 -2.74 -10.04
C GLY A 153 13.31 -1.85 -10.75
N CYS A 154 14.25 -2.41 -11.51
CA CYS A 154 15.12 -1.66 -12.42
C CYS A 154 14.71 -1.89 -13.88
N ASP A 155 15.29 -1.13 -14.81
CA ASP A 155 15.20 -1.46 -16.24
C ASP A 155 16.15 -2.64 -16.54
N ASP A 156 15.64 -3.84 -16.28
CA ASP A 156 16.32 -5.12 -16.07
C ASP A 156 16.98 -5.74 -17.33
N LEU A 157 17.77 -5.02 -18.14
CA LEU A 157 18.45 -5.61 -19.32
C LEU A 157 19.93 -5.90 -19.06
N MET A 158 20.31 -7.16 -19.28
CA MET A 158 21.68 -7.66 -19.31
C MET A 158 22.11 -7.93 -20.75
N TYR A 159 23.34 -7.54 -21.10
CA TYR A 159 23.90 -7.68 -22.43
C TYR A 159 25.12 -8.61 -22.41
N ILE A 160 25.08 -9.68 -23.19
CA ILE A 160 26.18 -10.64 -23.38
C ILE A 160 26.77 -10.41 -24.78
N PHE A 161 28.05 -10.10 -24.87
CA PHE A 161 28.81 -9.90 -26.11
C PHE A 161 29.78 -11.05 -26.33
N ALA A 162 30.01 -11.46 -27.58
CA ALA A 162 31.02 -12.47 -27.92
C ALA A 162 32.12 -11.86 -28.80
N PRO A 163 33.10 -11.15 -28.19
CA PRO A 163 34.04 -10.31 -28.94
C PRO A 163 34.93 -11.06 -29.93
N GLN A 164 35.23 -12.34 -29.69
CA GLN A 164 36.09 -13.17 -30.55
C GLN A 164 35.32 -14.03 -31.57
N GLY A 165 34.00 -13.83 -31.69
CA GLY A 165 33.10 -14.61 -32.53
C GLY A 165 32.20 -15.54 -31.72
N SER A 166 31.44 -16.41 -32.39
CA SER A 166 30.33 -17.18 -31.80
C SER A 166 30.60 -17.83 -30.44
N SER A 167 29.64 -17.66 -29.53
CA SER A 167 29.65 -18.25 -28.18
C SER A 167 28.24 -18.60 -27.74
N SER A 168 28.09 -19.63 -26.92
CA SER A 168 26.82 -20.01 -26.32
C SER A 168 27.01 -20.50 -24.89
N GLY A 169 25.99 -20.34 -24.06
CA GLY A 169 26.06 -20.72 -22.66
C GLY A 169 24.71 -20.71 -21.97
N THR A 170 24.71 -20.98 -20.67
CA THR A 170 23.49 -21.04 -19.86
C THR A 170 23.69 -20.40 -18.49
N THR A 171 22.60 -19.94 -17.88
CA THR A 171 22.56 -19.51 -16.49
C THR A 171 22.27 -20.68 -15.55
N CYS A 172 23.02 -20.75 -14.46
CA CYS A 172 22.93 -21.76 -13.41
C CYS A 172 22.49 -21.11 -12.10
N CYS A 173 21.73 -21.83 -11.28
CA CYS A 173 21.26 -21.29 -10.00
C CYS A 173 22.16 -21.63 -8.82
N ASP A 174 23.24 -22.38 -9.05
CA ASP A 174 24.28 -22.69 -8.10
C ASP A 174 25.68 -22.36 -8.65
N THR A 175 26.68 -22.27 -7.76
CA THR A 175 28.05 -21.87 -8.08
C THR A 175 28.86 -22.96 -8.81
N ILE A 176 28.32 -24.17 -8.83
CA ILE A 176 28.91 -25.37 -9.43
C ILE A 176 28.17 -25.84 -10.70
N CYS A 177 27.12 -25.15 -11.12
CA CYS A 177 26.29 -25.49 -12.29
C CYS A 177 25.74 -26.93 -12.27
N LEU A 178 25.25 -27.42 -11.13
CA LEU A 178 24.55 -28.72 -11.09
C LEU A 178 23.09 -28.60 -11.54
N GLU A 179 22.46 -27.43 -11.41
CA GLU A 179 21.10 -27.16 -11.89
C GLU A 179 21.03 -25.88 -12.74
N ALA A 180 20.64 -26.05 -14.02
CA ALA A 180 20.36 -24.92 -14.92
C ALA A 180 19.02 -24.28 -14.53
N CYS A 181 18.95 -22.95 -14.52
CA CYS A 181 17.71 -22.23 -14.19
C CYS A 181 17.12 -21.38 -15.30
N GLY A 182 17.47 -21.73 -16.54
CA GLY A 182 16.51 -21.67 -17.64
C GLY A 182 16.91 -20.82 -18.83
N GLU A 183 17.95 -19.99 -18.73
CA GLU A 183 18.25 -19.03 -19.80
C GLU A 183 19.52 -19.43 -20.53
N THR A 184 19.40 -19.52 -21.85
CA THR A 184 20.48 -19.92 -22.76
C THR A 184 20.71 -18.81 -23.76
N PHE A 185 21.95 -18.35 -23.88
CA PHE A 185 22.32 -17.43 -24.95
C PHE A 185 23.01 -18.20 -26.07
N ASN A 186 22.74 -17.80 -27.31
CA ASN A 186 23.43 -18.32 -28.47
C ASN A 186 23.79 -17.19 -29.45
N LEU A 187 25.08 -16.88 -29.51
CA LEU A 187 25.67 -15.85 -30.38
C LEU A 187 26.27 -16.47 -31.65
N THR A 188 25.79 -17.65 -32.08
CA THR A 188 26.23 -18.28 -33.34
C THR A 188 25.66 -17.63 -34.60
N ASP A 189 24.51 -16.96 -34.49
CA ASP A 189 23.66 -16.63 -35.65
C ASP A 189 23.77 -15.18 -36.14
N SER A 190 24.99 -14.61 -36.14
CA SER A 190 25.35 -13.25 -36.62
C SER A 190 25.06 -12.06 -35.70
N ASP A 191 24.46 -12.27 -34.53
CA ASP A 191 24.28 -11.22 -33.54
C ASP A 191 25.56 -11.01 -32.70
N ASP A 192 26.09 -9.79 -32.71
CA ASP A 192 27.29 -9.39 -31.93
C ASP A 192 27.01 -9.35 -30.41
N TYR A 193 25.74 -9.46 -29.98
CA TYR A 193 25.31 -9.45 -28.58
C TYR A 193 23.94 -10.15 -28.35
N HIS A 194 23.66 -10.53 -27.10
CA HIS A 194 22.39 -11.11 -26.64
C HIS A 194 21.91 -10.28 -25.44
N ALA A 195 20.67 -9.79 -25.51
CA ALA A 195 20.05 -9.06 -24.41
C ALA A 195 19.00 -9.94 -23.72
N TRP A 196 19.01 -9.98 -22.40
CA TRP A 196 18.08 -10.78 -21.60
C TRP A 196 17.70 -10.07 -20.30
N SER A 197 16.49 -10.32 -19.79
CA SER A 197 16.00 -9.76 -18.53
C SER A 197 15.95 -10.81 -17.42
N PRO A 198 16.75 -10.66 -16.34
CA PRO A 198 16.95 -11.71 -15.37
C PRO A 198 15.85 -11.84 -14.30
N GLY A 199 14.99 -10.84 -14.08
CA GLY A 199 14.09 -10.80 -12.91
C GLY A 199 14.85 -10.91 -11.58
N ASP A 200 14.25 -11.52 -10.55
CA ASP A 200 14.87 -11.80 -9.23
C ASP A 200 15.89 -12.96 -9.25
N LEU A 201 16.72 -13.08 -10.30
CA LEU A 201 17.66 -14.21 -10.42
C LEU A 201 19.00 -13.91 -9.73
N THR A 202 19.40 -14.77 -8.79
CA THR A 202 20.79 -14.87 -8.30
C THR A 202 21.42 -16.17 -8.81
N GLY A 203 22.49 -16.11 -9.62
CA GLY A 203 23.06 -17.29 -10.29
C GLY A 203 24.46 -17.13 -10.85
N VAL A 204 24.92 -18.07 -11.69
CA VAL A 204 26.18 -18.00 -12.44
C VAL A 204 25.91 -18.18 -13.93
N LEU A 205 26.39 -17.27 -14.79
CA LEU A 205 26.45 -17.50 -16.23
C LEU A 205 27.65 -18.41 -16.52
N ASN A 206 27.39 -19.53 -17.18
CA ASN A 206 28.39 -20.48 -17.60
C ASN A 206 28.42 -20.59 -19.12
N PRO A 207 29.45 -20.04 -19.79
CA PRO A 207 29.70 -20.29 -21.21
C PRO A 207 29.92 -21.80 -21.43
N VAL A 208 29.13 -22.41 -22.31
CA VAL A 208 29.15 -23.87 -22.55
C VAL A 208 30.01 -24.22 -23.76
N THR A 209 29.97 -23.41 -24.83
CA THR A 209 30.83 -23.59 -26.03
C THR A 209 31.18 -22.26 -26.70
N GLY A 210 32.34 -22.19 -27.35
CA GLY A 210 32.73 -21.05 -28.20
C GLY A 210 33.78 -20.12 -27.58
N ASN A 211 33.77 -18.85 -28.01
CA ASN A 211 34.76 -17.86 -27.56
C ASN A 211 34.37 -17.21 -26.22
N PRO A 212 35.32 -16.57 -25.50
CA PRO A 212 35.01 -15.80 -24.29
C PRO A 212 33.93 -14.75 -24.54
N VAL A 213 33.03 -14.59 -23.57
CA VAL A 213 31.98 -13.56 -23.60
C VAL A 213 32.29 -12.41 -22.65
N GLN A 214 31.69 -11.25 -22.90
CA GLN A 214 31.66 -10.10 -22.00
C GLN A 214 30.20 -9.90 -21.60
N VAL A 215 29.90 -9.70 -20.32
CA VAL A 215 28.54 -9.48 -19.82
C VAL A 215 28.47 -8.10 -19.16
N LEU A 216 27.44 -7.31 -19.46
CA LEU A 216 27.23 -5.97 -18.91
C LEU A 216 25.78 -5.81 -18.45
N ALA A 217 25.53 -5.18 -17.31
CA ALA A 217 24.20 -4.76 -16.87
C ALA A 217 24.00 -3.25 -17.13
N ARG A 218 22.73 -2.82 -17.25
CA ARG A 218 22.39 -1.40 -17.43
C ARG A 218 22.87 -0.52 -16.27
N ASP A 219 22.66 -0.98 -15.04
CA ASP A 219 22.95 -0.19 -13.83
C ASP A 219 24.42 -0.31 -13.36
N ASP A 220 25.30 -0.83 -14.21
CA ASP A 220 26.74 -0.64 -14.08
C ASP A 220 27.06 0.85 -14.39
N LEU A 221 26.58 1.78 -13.56
CA LEU A 221 26.90 3.20 -13.71
C LEU A 221 28.30 3.45 -13.16
N GLY A 222 29.26 3.71 -14.05
CA GLY A 222 30.65 3.95 -13.67
C GLY A 222 31.54 2.70 -13.77
N TYR A 223 31.66 2.10 -14.94
CA TYR A 223 32.73 1.14 -15.23
C TYR A 223 33.54 1.56 -16.45
N PHE A 224 34.78 1.09 -16.47
CA PHE A 224 35.62 1.14 -17.64
C PHE A 224 35.25 -0.01 -18.55
N VAL A 225 35.07 0.30 -19.83
CA VAL A 225 34.81 -0.72 -20.83
C VAL A 225 36.14 -1.39 -21.14
N PRO A 226 36.30 -2.70 -20.88
CA PRO A 226 37.57 -3.36 -21.15
C PRO A 226 37.84 -3.39 -22.66
N PRO A 227 39.09 -3.08 -23.10
CA PRO A 227 39.48 -3.23 -24.48
C PRO A 227 39.54 -4.71 -24.85
N TYR A 228 38.94 -5.04 -25.99
CA TYR A 228 39.16 -6.30 -26.67
C TYR A 228 40.21 -6.12 -27.77
N ASN A 229 41.35 -6.79 -27.58
CA ASN A 229 42.49 -6.79 -28.50
C ASN A 229 42.65 -8.18 -29.12
N ALA A 230 42.11 -8.41 -30.33
CA ALA A 230 42.54 -9.58 -31.09
C ALA A 230 44.06 -9.48 -31.34
N GLU A 231 44.82 -10.56 -31.08
CA GLU A 231 46.30 -10.56 -31.10
C GLU A 231 46.89 -9.96 -32.39
N THR A 232 46.17 -10.02 -33.52
CA THR A 232 46.60 -9.56 -34.85
C THR A 232 46.02 -8.20 -35.29
N SER A 233 45.17 -7.56 -34.48
CA SER A 233 44.54 -6.28 -34.80
C SER A 233 45.44 -5.10 -34.45
N SER A 234 45.50 -4.09 -35.32
CA SER A 234 46.07 -2.76 -35.00
C SER A 234 45.13 -1.89 -34.15
N TYR A 235 43.90 -2.38 -33.90
CA TYR A 235 42.85 -1.67 -33.18
C TYR A 235 42.43 -2.40 -31.91
N SER A 236 42.01 -1.62 -30.91
CA SER A 236 41.23 -2.06 -29.75
C SER A 236 39.75 -1.89 -30.02
N TYR A 237 38.92 -2.85 -29.60
CA TYR A 237 37.47 -2.76 -29.69
C TYR A 237 36.83 -2.78 -28.30
N PHE A 238 35.90 -1.89 -28.04
CA PHE A 238 35.14 -1.83 -26.79
C PHE A 238 33.67 -2.07 -27.11
N ARG A 239 32.98 -2.89 -26.33
CA ARG A 239 31.53 -3.10 -26.46
C ARG A 239 30.88 -2.69 -25.16
N THR A 240 29.87 -1.83 -25.26
CA THR A 240 29.21 -1.25 -24.09
C THR A 240 27.76 -0.91 -24.38
N TYR A 241 27.02 -0.64 -23.33
CA TYR A 241 25.72 0.01 -23.36
C TYR A 241 25.86 1.46 -22.89
N VAL A 242 25.02 2.36 -23.40
CA VAL A 242 24.89 3.75 -22.92
C VAL A 242 23.41 4.10 -22.80
N GLY A 243 22.97 4.38 -21.59
CA GLY A 243 21.63 4.84 -21.23
C GLY A 243 21.37 6.31 -21.58
N GLN A 244 20.12 6.74 -21.42
CA GLN A 244 19.64 8.08 -21.83
C GLN A 244 20.39 9.23 -21.13
N ASP A 245 20.77 9.03 -19.87
CA ASP A 245 21.44 10.03 -19.03
C ASP A 245 22.90 9.63 -18.73
N GLU A 246 23.55 8.86 -19.60
CA GLU A 246 24.93 8.43 -19.45
C GLU A 246 25.88 9.08 -20.47
N TYR A 247 27.15 9.15 -20.10
CA TYR A 247 28.25 9.64 -20.92
C TYR A 247 29.27 8.54 -21.18
N LEU A 248 29.38 8.17 -22.45
CA LEU A 248 30.52 7.40 -22.95
C LEU A 248 31.71 8.35 -23.13
N ASN A 249 32.82 8.07 -22.47
CA ASN A 249 34.08 8.80 -22.65
C ASN A 249 35.11 7.92 -23.34
N ILE A 250 35.85 8.50 -24.28
CA ILE A 250 37.02 7.90 -24.93
C ILE A 250 38.20 8.83 -24.62
N HIS A 251 39.12 8.37 -23.79
CA HIS A 251 40.30 9.11 -23.36
C HIS A 251 41.50 8.71 -24.21
N SER A 252 42.25 9.67 -24.74
CA SER A 252 43.44 9.42 -25.56
C SER A 252 44.73 9.58 -24.76
N PHE A 253 45.67 8.67 -24.97
CA PHE A 253 47.04 8.72 -24.43
C PHE A 253 48.09 8.95 -25.53
N ALA A 254 47.66 9.21 -26.77
CA ALA A 254 48.53 9.44 -27.92
C ALA A 254 47.98 10.54 -28.83
N ASP A 255 48.88 11.21 -29.55
CA ASP A 255 48.53 12.17 -30.59
C ASP A 255 47.94 11.45 -31.82
N ASP A 256 46.95 12.07 -32.45
CA ASP A 256 46.25 11.56 -33.63
C ASP A 256 45.56 10.18 -33.48
N MET A 257 45.25 9.76 -32.24
CA MET A 257 44.55 8.49 -31.96
C MET A 257 43.17 8.47 -32.60
N SER A 258 42.92 7.51 -33.48
CA SER A 258 41.67 7.40 -34.22
C SER A 258 40.61 6.63 -33.44
N TYR A 259 39.37 7.12 -33.44
CA TYR A 259 38.22 6.43 -32.85
C TYR A 259 37.02 6.33 -33.79
N GLN A 260 36.21 5.30 -33.60
CA GLN A 260 34.91 5.11 -34.28
C GLN A 260 33.90 4.50 -33.33
N ILE A 261 32.71 5.08 -33.24
CA ILE A 261 31.57 4.54 -32.48
C ILE A 261 30.51 4.07 -33.48
N VAL A 262 30.05 2.82 -33.34
CA VAL A 262 28.96 2.24 -34.12
C VAL A 262 27.85 1.73 -33.19
N THR A 263 26.58 1.83 -33.61
CA THR A 263 25.47 1.14 -32.95
C THR A 263 25.36 -0.29 -33.47
N MET A 264 25.22 -1.25 -32.55
CA MET A 264 25.00 -2.66 -32.86
C MET A 264 23.52 -3.03 -32.94
N GLN A 265 22.61 -2.09 -32.64
CA GLN A 265 21.16 -2.33 -32.70
C GLN A 265 20.58 -2.21 -34.12
N THR A 266 21.39 -1.83 -35.10
CA THR A 266 21.01 -1.84 -36.52
C THR A 266 21.68 -3.01 -37.22
N ILE A 267 20.98 -3.63 -38.18
CA ILE A 267 21.54 -4.67 -39.03
C ILE A 267 21.55 -4.15 -40.48
N PRO A 268 22.73 -3.80 -41.06
CA PRO A 268 24.07 -3.89 -40.47
C PRO A 268 24.36 -2.80 -39.42
N PRO A 269 25.39 -2.97 -38.57
CA PRO A 269 25.81 -1.95 -37.62
C PRO A 269 26.12 -0.61 -38.29
N THR A 270 25.59 0.49 -37.73
CA THR A 270 25.68 1.83 -38.33
C THR A 270 26.67 2.71 -37.57
N SER A 271 27.55 3.41 -38.28
CA SER A 271 28.48 4.38 -37.68
C SER A 271 27.71 5.57 -37.09
N ILE A 272 27.92 5.85 -35.81
CA ILE A 272 27.39 7.04 -35.13
C ILE A 272 28.32 8.21 -35.38
N THR A 273 29.61 8.03 -35.07
CA THR A 273 30.64 9.07 -35.22
C THR A 273 32.03 8.45 -35.29
N SER A 274 32.99 9.21 -35.79
CA SER A 274 34.41 8.85 -35.82
C SER A 274 35.25 10.13 -35.83
N GLY A 275 36.45 10.07 -35.30
CA GLY A 275 37.36 11.21 -35.25
C GLY A 275 38.78 10.81 -34.87
N THR A 276 39.59 11.82 -34.58
CA THR A 276 40.95 11.70 -34.05
C THR A 276 41.05 12.54 -32.78
N LEU A 277 41.76 12.06 -31.78
CA LEU A 277 42.03 12.75 -30.52
C LEU A 277 43.54 12.93 -30.33
N GLN A 278 43.94 14.04 -29.72
CA GLN A 278 45.33 14.29 -29.32
C GLN A 278 45.62 13.71 -27.92
N ASP A 279 46.89 13.62 -27.51
CA ASP A 279 47.25 13.12 -26.18
C ASP A 279 46.58 13.96 -25.07
N GLY A 280 45.91 13.29 -24.12
CA GLY A 280 45.14 13.92 -23.05
C GLY A 280 43.70 14.31 -23.42
N GLU A 281 43.34 14.34 -24.70
CA GLU A 281 41.98 14.68 -25.11
C GLU A 281 40.98 13.57 -24.75
N THR A 282 39.73 13.97 -24.48
CA THR A 282 38.63 13.06 -24.21
C THR A 282 37.44 13.40 -25.10
N PHE A 283 36.98 12.41 -25.88
CA PHE A 283 35.70 12.52 -26.55
C PHE A 283 34.58 12.02 -25.64
N THR A 284 33.53 12.83 -25.47
CA THR A 284 32.32 12.42 -24.74
C THR A 284 31.13 12.30 -25.69
N TYR A 285 30.46 11.15 -25.65
CA TYR A 285 29.20 10.88 -26.33
C TYR A 285 28.06 10.79 -25.32
N THR A 286 26.99 11.54 -25.56
CA THR A 286 25.79 11.57 -24.71
C THR A 286 24.71 10.65 -25.28
N GLY A 287 24.12 9.80 -24.45
CA GLY A 287 23.07 8.86 -24.87
C GLY A 287 21.75 9.48 -25.36
N SER A 288 21.56 10.81 -25.21
CA SER A 288 20.32 11.51 -25.59
C SER A 288 20.09 11.54 -27.11
N GLY A 289 19.36 10.55 -27.63
CA GLY A 289 18.83 10.52 -28.99
C GLY A 289 17.45 9.84 -29.01
N ILE A 290 16.81 9.78 -30.19
CA ILE A 290 15.42 9.31 -30.41
C ILE A 290 15.15 7.86 -29.91
N PHE A 291 16.17 7.13 -29.49
CA PHE A 291 16.06 5.79 -28.89
C PHE A 291 16.52 5.86 -27.44
N THR A 292 15.72 5.34 -26.52
CA THR A 292 15.85 5.44 -25.06
C THR A 292 17.09 4.72 -24.49
N SER A 293 17.85 3.98 -25.31
CA SER A 293 19.12 3.36 -24.93
C SER A 293 19.90 2.78 -26.13
N ARG A 294 21.24 2.71 -26.05
CA ARG A 294 22.08 2.23 -27.17
C ARG A 294 23.13 1.18 -26.79
N VAL A 295 23.19 0.11 -27.58
CA VAL A 295 24.28 -0.88 -27.55
C VAL A 295 25.34 -0.50 -28.58
N LEU A 296 26.56 -0.25 -28.14
CA LEU A 296 27.63 0.38 -28.90
C LEU A 296 28.87 -0.51 -29.04
N ARG A 297 29.56 -0.37 -30.17
CA ARG A 297 30.93 -0.83 -30.36
C ARG A 297 31.82 0.37 -30.70
N ILE A 298 32.89 0.54 -29.94
CA ILE A 298 33.91 1.55 -30.13
C ILE A 298 35.16 0.87 -30.68
N ARG A 299 35.80 1.46 -31.68
CA ARG A 299 37.12 1.07 -32.19
C ARG A 299 38.10 2.19 -31.89
N THR A 300 39.26 1.89 -31.35
CA THR A 300 40.39 2.83 -31.20
C THR A 300 41.69 2.21 -31.72
N ASP A 301 42.74 3.00 -31.85
CA ASP A 301 44.09 2.45 -32.04
C ASP A 301 44.54 1.69 -30.79
N LYS A 302 45.31 0.61 -31.00
CA LYS A 302 45.60 -0.38 -29.96
C LYS A 302 46.51 0.19 -28.88
N GLY A 303 46.02 0.19 -27.63
CA GLY A 303 46.78 0.64 -26.46
C GLY A 303 46.96 2.16 -26.36
N GLU A 304 46.22 2.93 -27.16
CA GLU A 304 46.31 4.39 -27.21
C GLU A 304 45.09 5.08 -26.56
N ALA A 305 44.11 4.31 -26.09
CA ALA A 305 42.87 4.84 -25.53
C ALA A 305 42.30 4.00 -24.39
N SER A 306 41.59 4.66 -23.48
CA SER A 306 40.67 4.02 -22.53
C SER A 306 39.24 4.49 -22.75
N VAL A 307 38.27 3.63 -22.43
CA VAL A 307 36.84 3.92 -22.61
C VAL A 307 36.11 3.71 -21.29
N SER A 308 35.23 4.64 -20.92
CA SER A 308 34.41 4.57 -19.72
C SER A 308 32.97 4.99 -20.00
N VAL A 309 32.03 4.50 -19.20
CA VAL A 309 30.65 5.01 -19.17
C VAL A 309 30.35 5.52 -17.77
N ILE A 310 30.01 6.80 -17.65
CA ILE A 310 29.73 7.46 -16.37
C ILE A 310 28.32 8.08 -16.39
N GLY A 311 27.73 8.26 -15.21
CA GLY A 311 26.45 8.96 -15.06
C GLY A 311 26.54 10.41 -15.58
N GLY A 312 25.43 10.90 -16.14
CA GLY A 312 25.35 12.24 -16.72
C GLY A 312 25.43 13.35 -15.67
N VAL A 313 25.67 14.61 -16.08
CA VAL A 313 25.69 15.75 -15.13
C VAL A 313 24.29 16.06 -14.56
N ASN A 314 23.24 15.50 -15.15
CA ASN A 314 21.85 15.62 -14.68
C ASN A 314 21.39 14.41 -13.84
N ALA A 315 22.24 13.40 -13.64
CA ALA A 315 21.95 12.36 -12.66
C ALA A 315 21.77 13.05 -11.29
N ALA A 316 20.66 12.75 -10.60
CA ALA A 316 20.32 13.40 -9.33
C ALA A 316 21.51 13.38 -8.35
N ASP A 317 21.58 14.34 -7.44
CA ASP A 317 22.73 14.48 -6.51
C ASP A 317 22.95 13.26 -5.59
N ASN A 318 21.99 12.33 -5.55
CA ASN A 318 22.03 11.08 -4.78
C ASN A 318 22.35 9.84 -5.65
N THR A 319 22.70 10.00 -6.93
CA THR A 319 23.06 8.85 -7.76
C THR A 319 24.48 8.40 -7.42
N ASN A 320 24.56 7.21 -6.85
CA ASN A 320 25.76 6.55 -6.36
C ASN A 320 26.60 5.94 -7.50
N TYR A 321 27.82 6.41 -7.73
CA TYR A 321 28.76 5.77 -8.67
C TYR A 321 30.21 5.88 -8.19
N MET A 322 30.96 4.77 -8.29
CA MET A 322 32.41 4.71 -8.05
C MET A 322 33.08 3.82 -9.10
N SER A 323 34.25 4.21 -9.59
CA SER A 323 35.01 3.50 -10.64
C SER A 323 36.51 3.57 -10.39
N TYR A 324 37.23 2.47 -10.57
CA TYR A 324 38.69 2.49 -10.66
C TYR A 324 39.14 2.93 -12.04
N VAL A 325 40.06 3.90 -12.11
CA VAL A 325 40.54 4.45 -13.37
C VAL A 325 41.59 3.53 -13.97
N LEU A 326 41.45 3.22 -15.26
CA LEU A 326 42.44 2.44 -16.00
C LEU A 326 43.53 3.34 -16.58
N ASP A 327 44.77 2.86 -16.55
CA ASP A 327 45.88 3.45 -17.28
C ASP A 327 45.77 3.16 -18.80
N GLN A 328 46.73 3.68 -19.57
CA GLN A 328 46.77 3.49 -21.03
C GLN A 328 46.81 2.01 -21.48
N THR A 329 47.22 1.09 -20.60
CA THR A 329 47.30 -0.34 -20.89
C THR A 329 46.08 -1.12 -20.38
N GLY A 330 45.12 -0.44 -19.75
CA GLY A 330 43.93 -1.06 -19.17
C GLY A 330 44.14 -1.59 -17.75
N ASN A 331 45.23 -1.19 -17.07
CA ASN A 331 45.51 -1.60 -15.69
C ASN A 331 44.92 -0.61 -14.69
N MET A 332 44.39 -1.10 -13.56
CA MET A 332 43.90 -0.26 -12.44
C MET A 332 45.04 0.31 -11.57
N GLN A 333 46.27 -0.06 -11.91
CA GLN A 333 47.51 0.41 -11.31
C GLN A 333 48.47 0.81 -12.43
N GLY A 334 49.09 1.97 -12.28
CA GLY A 334 49.94 2.53 -13.30
C GLY A 334 50.45 3.91 -12.89
N THR A 335 51.03 4.62 -13.84
CA THR A 335 51.66 5.93 -13.63
C THR A 335 50.98 7.06 -14.40
N ASP A 336 49.98 6.76 -15.24
CA ASP A 336 49.29 7.76 -16.07
C ASP A 336 47.83 7.35 -16.29
N PHE A 337 46.91 8.15 -15.78
CA PHE A 337 45.46 7.89 -15.82
C PHE A 337 44.72 9.12 -16.35
N ILE A 338 43.60 8.92 -17.02
CA ILE A 338 42.67 10.00 -17.39
C ILE A 338 41.29 9.63 -16.87
N THR A 339 40.66 10.55 -16.16
CA THR A 339 39.34 10.35 -15.57
C THR A 339 38.50 11.62 -15.65
N ARG A 340 37.21 11.50 -15.33
CA ARG A 340 36.28 12.62 -15.23
C ARG A 340 35.57 12.56 -13.89
N SER A 341 35.56 13.69 -13.17
CA SER A 341 34.84 13.82 -11.90
C SER A 341 33.73 14.86 -12.01
N HIS A 342 32.74 14.76 -11.12
CA HIS A 342 31.58 15.64 -11.04
C HIS A 342 31.67 16.60 -9.84
N THR A 343 30.84 17.64 -9.83
CA THR A 343 30.66 18.51 -8.66
C THR A 343 30.19 17.67 -7.46
N GLY A 344 30.90 17.76 -6.34
CA GLY A 344 30.64 16.97 -5.13
C GLY A 344 31.22 15.55 -5.16
N GLY A 345 31.95 15.16 -6.21
CA GLY A 345 32.62 13.86 -6.30
C GLY A 345 34.04 13.84 -5.71
N PHE A 346 34.73 12.72 -5.87
CA PHE A 346 36.13 12.51 -5.44
C PHE A 346 36.98 11.87 -6.53
N ILE A 347 38.30 12.04 -6.37
CA ILE A 347 39.36 11.34 -7.10
C ILE A 347 40.36 10.90 -6.04
N TYR A 348 40.24 9.66 -5.61
CA TYR A 348 41.11 9.07 -4.61
C TYR A 348 42.34 8.47 -5.29
N VAL A 349 43.54 8.95 -4.93
CA VAL A 349 44.81 8.41 -5.41
C VAL A 349 45.56 7.79 -4.25
N THR A 350 45.96 6.53 -4.40
CA THR A 350 46.70 5.79 -3.36
C THR A 350 48.13 5.54 -3.81
N GLY A 351 49.09 5.94 -2.98
CA GLY A 351 50.51 5.69 -3.20
C GLY A 351 50.85 4.24 -2.91
N LEU A 352 51.49 3.53 -3.85
CA LEU A 352 51.93 2.15 -3.63
C LEU A 352 53.40 2.07 -3.18
N GLN A 353 54.11 3.20 -3.19
CA GLN A 353 55.52 3.32 -2.83
C GLN A 353 55.76 4.64 -2.10
N ASN A 354 56.76 4.68 -1.21
CA ASN A 354 57.13 5.91 -0.52
C ASN A 354 57.65 6.95 -1.51
N ASP A 355 57.49 8.24 -1.16
CA ASP A 355 57.92 9.37 -1.98
C ASP A 355 57.33 9.32 -3.40
N THR A 356 56.06 8.93 -3.56
CA THR A 356 55.37 8.98 -4.84
C THR A 356 54.86 10.40 -5.08
N THR A 357 55.20 10.98 -6.22
CA THR A 357 54.77 12.31 -6.65
C THR A 357 53.65 12.16 -7.65
N VAL A 358 52.48 12.70 -7.33
CA VAL A 358 51.27 12.67 -8.17
C VAL A 358 50.94 14.07 -8.67
N GLU A 359 50.95 14.25 -9.98
CA GLU A 359 50.48 15.44 -10.68
C GLU A 359 49.04 15.26 -11.13
N VAL A 360 48.18 16.22 -10.82
CA VAL A 360 46.82 16.32 -11.37
C VAL A 360 46.81 17.48 -12.35
N ARG A 361 46.45 17.19 -13.60
CA ARG A 361 46.44 18.16 -14.70
C ARG A 361 45.06 18.21 -15.32
N ASP A 362 44.65 19.37 -15.80
CA ASP A 362 43.49 19.50 -16.68
C ASP A 362 43.81 18.78 -17.99
N ALA A 363 42.99 17.78 -18.35
CA ALA A 363 43.31 16.90 -19.47
C ALA A 363 43.28 17.62 -20.83
N ALA A 364 42.45 18.67 -20.97
CA ALA A 364 42.29 19.41 -22.22
C ALA A 364 43.39 20.46 -22.46
N THR A 365 43.95 21.03 -21.39
CA THR A 365 44.93 22.13 -21.47
C THR A 365 46.32 21.74 -20.99
N ASP A 366 46.48 20.54 -20.44
CA ASP A 366 47.67 20.05 -19.71
C ASP A 366 48.08 20.95 -18.52
N ALA A 367 47.21 21.87 -18.11
CA ALA A 367 47.47 22.82 -17.04
C ALA A 367 47.54 22.10 -15.69
N LEU A 368 48.66 22.22 -15.00
CA LEU A 368 48.90 21.65 -13.69
C LEU A 368 47.97 22.26 -12.63
N GLN A 369 47.14 21.41 -12.00
CA GLN A 369 46.21 21.78 -10.92
C GLN A 369 46.83 21.55 -9.54
N SER A 370 47.48 20.40 -9.36
CA SER A 370 48.20 20.07 -8.12
C SER A 370 49.34 19.11 -8.32
N VAL A 371 50.33 19.22 -7.44
CA VAL A 371 51.36 18.20 -7.18
C VAL A 371 51.17 17.75 -5.74
N ASN A 372 51.06 16.45 -5.53
CA ASN A 372 50.90 15.84 -4.22
C ASN A 372 52.02 14.83 -4.02
N HIS A 373 52.70 14.88 -2.87
CA HIS A 373 53.68 13.87 -2.49
C HIS A 373 53.01 12.93 -1.50
N ILE A 374 52.87 11.66 -1.89
CA ILE A 374 52.19 10.64 -1.12
C ILE A 374 53.15 9.48 -0.87
N GLY A 375 53.17 9.01 0.37
CA GLY A 375 53.91 7.84 0.81
C GLY A 375 53.27 6.53 0.34
N GLU A 376 53.95 5.43 0.60
CA GLU A 376 53.36 4.10 0.50
C GLU A 376 52.15 4.06 1.42
N ALA A 377 51.01 3.57 0.92
CA ALA A 377 49.73 3.52 1.62
C ALA A 377 49.06 4.86 1.91
N GLN A 378 49.60 5.99 1.48
CA GLN A 378 48.92 7.26 1.68
C GLN A 378 47.84 7.45 0.62
N LEU A 379 46.66 7.87 1.07
CA LEU A 379 45.51 8.17 0.23
C LEU A 379 45.30 9.68 0.17
N ILE A 380 45.03 10.21 -1.03
CA ILE A 380 44.65 11.62 -1.22
C ILE A 380 43.36 11.77 -2.00
N ASN A 381 42.56 12.79 -1.68
CA ASN A 381 41.59 13.30 -2.65
C ASN A 381 42.23 14.35 -3.55
N ALA A 382 42.48 13.94 -4.77
CA ALA A 382 43.07 14.70 -5.85
C ALA A 382 42.04 15.47 -6.69
N ASN A 383 40.74 15.47 -6.33
CA ASN A 383 39.68 16.06 -7.15
C ASN A 383 39.69 17.60 -7.14
N PRO A 384 40.06 18.28 -8.24
CA PRO A 384 40.04 19.74 -8.30
C PRO A 384 38.62 20.33 -8.51
N GLY A 385 37.62 19.48 -8.79
CA GLY A 385 36.25 19.87 -9.08
C GLY A 385 35.69 19.13 -10.30
N ASN A 386 34.57 19.61 -10.85
CA ASN A 386 33.97 19.02 -12.06
C ASN A 386 34.87 19.25 -13.29
N GLY A 387 35.32 18.18 -13.94
CA GLY A 387 36.22 18.28 -15.09
C GLY A 387 36.82 16.94 -15.51
N THR A 388 37.63 16.97 -16.56
CA THR A 388 38.43 15.83 -17.02
C THR A 388 39.87 16.05 -16.59
N TRP A 389 40.43 15.07 -15.89
CA TRP A 389 41.70 15.19 -15.19
C TRP A 389 42.65 14.08 -15.62
N ARG A 390 43.90 14.45 -15.87
CA ARG A 390 45.01 13.52 -16.06
C ARG A 390 45.82 13.42 -14.77
N ILE A 391 46.07 12.20 -14.32
CA ILE A 391 46.77 11.89 -13.08
C ILE A 391 48.05 11.17 -13.46
N ARG A 392 49.18 11.87 -13.32
CA ARG A 392 50.51 11.33 -13.60
C ARG A 392 51.24 11.10 -12.29
N ALA A 393 51.90 9.96 -12.17
CA ALA A 393 52.73 9.65 -11.02
C ALA A 393 54.12 9.19 -11.45
N ASP A 394 55.14 9.50 -10.66
CA ASP A 394 56.51 9.01 -10.91
C ASP A 394 56.71 7.54 -10.50
N LYS A 395 55.77 7.00 -9.72
CA LYS A 395 55.67 5.61 -9.25
C LYS A 395 54.24 5.14 -9.38
N GLU A 396 54.04 3.82 -9.33
CA GLU A 396 52.71 3.25 -9.50
C GLU A 396 51.74 3.70 -8.40
N VAL A 397 50.54 4.11 -8.82
CA VAL A 397 49.42 4.48 -7.95
C VAL A 397 48.17 3.73 -8.40
N THR A 398 47.16 3.69 -7.53
CA THR A 398 45.78 3.37 -7.92
C THR A 398 44.93 4.62 -7.85
N VAL A 399 43.94 4.70 -8.73
CA VAL A 399 43.02 5.84 -8.80
C VAL A 399 41.58 5.34 -8.78
N ALA A 400 40.76 5.91 -7.91
CA ALA A 400 39.30 5.72 -7.90
C ALA A 400 38.58 7.07 -8.05
N VAL A 401 37.48 7.10 -8.79
CA VAL A 401 36.64 8.29 -8.98
C VAL A 401 35.21 7.97 -8.60
N GLY A 402 34.46 8.90 -8.01
CA GLY A 402 33.06 8.65 -7.67
C GLY A 402 32.32 9.85 -7.10
N LYS A 403 31.04 9.65 -6.74
CA LYS A 403 30.15 10.60 -6.05
C LYS A 403 29.13 9.82 -5.19
N GLY A 404 28.91 10.27 -3.94
CA GLY A 404 27.99 9.63 -3.00
C GLY A 404 28.52 8.34 -2.35
N ASN A 405 27.62 7.48 -1.86
CA ASN A 405 27.92 6.25 -1.12
C ASN A 405 28.00 5.01 -2.04
N GLY A 406 28.24 5.21 -3.34
CA GLY A 406 28.18 4.16 -4.35
C GLY A 406 29.36 3.20 -4.37
N GLY A 407 29.06 1.96 -4.74
CA GLY A 407 29.99 0.86 -4.79
C GLY A 407 30.74 0.64 -6.09
N THR A 408 31.82 -0.14 -6.04
CA THR A 408 32.56 -0.66 -7.21
C THR A 408 33.22 -2.00 -6.87
N PHE A 409 33.89 -2.65 -7.82
CA PHE A 409 34.58 -3.93 -7.62
C PHE A 409 36.10 -3.79 -7.56
N ILE A 410 36.74 -4.69 -6.81
CA ILE A 410 38.20 -4.78 -6.72
C ILE A 410 38.63 -6.23 -6.89
N PRO A 411 39.39 -6.57 -7.96
CA PRO A 411 40.08 -7.85 -8.03
C PRO A 411 41.33 -7.81 -7.15
N LEU A 412 41.53 -8.86 -6.35
CA LEU A 412 42.68 -9.01 -5.45
C LEU A 412 43.86 -9.70 -6.16
N THR A 413 44.51 -9.07 -7.15
CA THR A 413 45.80 -9.58 -7.68
C THR A 413 46.77 -8.46 -8.04
N GLN A 414 48.04 -8.60 -7.63
CA GLN A 414 49.16 -7.74 -8.04
C GLN A 414 50.41 -8.58 -8.39
N ASN A 415 51.13 -8.14 -9.42
CA ASN A 415 52.41 -8.69 -9.89
C ASN A 415 53.59 -8.09 -9.09
N THR A 416 54.59 -8.90 -8.76
CA THR A 416 55.60 -8.66 -7.71
C THR A 416 56.99 -8.25 -8.24
N SER A 417 57.61 -7.17 -7.70
CA SER A 417 59.03 -7.04 -7.24
C SER A 417 59.41 -5.55 -7.01
N GLY A 418 60.12 -5.03 -5.99
CA GLY A 418 60.72 -5.49 -4.73
C GLY A 418 61.56 -4.36 -4.04
N THR A 419 61.54 -4.33 -2.68
CA THR A 419 62.59 -3.94 -1.66
C THR A 419 62.99 -2.49 -1.22
N THR A 420 62.57 -2.12 0.03
CA THR A 420 63.28 -1.53 1.24
C THR A 420 63.89 -0.08 1.26
N PRO A 421 64.26 0.57 2.42
CA PRO A 421 63.72 0.64 3.83
C PRO A 421 63.78 2.08 4.52
N PHE A 422 63.45 2.17 5.85
CA PHE A 422 63.67 3.24 6.90
C PHE A 422 62.52 4.26 7.16
N PRO A 423 62.46 5.10 8.25
CA PRO A 423 63.19 5.25 9.55
C PRO A 423 62.19 5.24 10.79
N PRO A 424 62.49 5.72 12.04
CA PRO A 424 61.59 5.55 13.20
C PRO A 424 60.44 6.57 13.22
N VAL A 425 59.22 6.09 13.50
CA VAL A 425 57.93 6.79 13.37
C VAL A 425 57.17 6.72 14.71
N ILE A 426 56.39 7.76 15.05
CA ILE A 426 55.27 7.60 15.99
C ILE A 426 54.12 7.07 15.14
N ALA A 427 53.72 5.83 15.34
CA ALA A 427 52.71 5.19 14.50
C ALA A 427 51.41 5.03 15.31
N GLY A 428 50.31 5.60 14.82
CA GLY A 428 48.98 5.44 15.37
C GLY A 428 48.82 6.05 16.76
N VAL A 429 48.24 7.24 16.85
CA VAL A 429 47.73 7.81 18.10
C VAL A 429 46.22 7.54 18.19
N TRP A 430 45.77 6.81 19.20
CA TRP A 430 44.35 6.63 19.50
C TRP A 430 44.08 6.86 20.98
N TRP A 431 42.82 6.94 21.37
CA TRP A 431 42.43 7.09 22.76
C TRP A 431 41.27 6.19 23.14
N SER A 432 41.19 5.85 24.43
CA SER A 432 40.11 5.06 25.00
C SER A 432 39.55 5.73 26.26
N PRO A 433 38.22 5.80 26.41
CA PRO A 433 37.19 5.42 25.43
C PRO A 433 37.16 6.38 24.23
N TYR A 434 36.75 5.87 23.06
CA TYR A 434 36.77 6.62 21.79
C TYR A 434 35.83 7.85 21.83
N TYR A 435 34.71 7.73 22.54
CA TYR A 435 33.78 8.80 22.87
C TYR A 435 33.77 9.02 24.38
N PRO A 436 34.75 9.76 24.94
CA PRO A 436 34.83 9.96 26.36
C PRO A 436 33.65 10.78 26.86
N ARG A 437 33.13 10.37 28.02
CA ARG A 437 31.98 10.98 28.68
C ARG A 437 32.40 11.65 29.97
N THR A 438 31.57 12.56 30.48
CA THR A 438 31.77 13.21 31.78
C THR A 438 31.87 12.23 32.96
N SER A 439 31.31 11.02 32.81
CA SER A 439 31.41 9.94 33.78
C SER A 439 32.76 9.20 33.77
N ASP A 440 33.59 9.37 32.74
CA ASP A 440 34.92 8.76 32.66
C ASP A 440 35.93 9.45 33.59
N SER A 441 36.75 8.66 34.30
CA SER A 441 37.79 9.22 35.17
C SER A 441 39.02 9.72 34.39
N SER A 442 39.26 9.19 33.18
CA SER A 442 40.42 9.52 32.36
C SER A 442 40.25 9.14 30.89
N ILE A 443 40.94 9.86 29.99
CA ILE A 443 41.19 9.45 28.61
C ILE A 443 42.56 8.78 28.56
N VAL A 444 42.65 7.52 28.14
CA VAL A 444 43.94 6.85 27.93
C VAL A 444 44.35 7.05 26.49
N VAL A 445 45.43 7.80 26.26
CA VAL A 445 46.05 7.99 24.94
C VAL A 445 47.07 6.89 24.72
N HIS A 446 46.89 6.15 23.64
CA HIS A 446 47.77 5.08 23.17
C HIS A 446 48.51 5.57 21.93
N PHE A 447 49.80 5.27 21.85
CA PHE A 447 50.60 5.59 20.66
C PHE A 447 51.81 4.67 20.55
N LEU A 448 52.17 4.30 19.31
CA LEU A 448 53.31 3.42 19.07
C LEU A 448 54.55 4.23 18.69
N THR A 449 55.72 3.73 19.05
CA THR A 449 57.02 4.30 18.68
C THR A 449 58.00 3.17 18.34
N ASP A 450 59.20 3.49 17.84
CA ASP A 450 60.28 2.50 17.76
C ASP A 450 60.66 1.93 19.15
N GLU A 451 61.23 0.72 19.21
CA GLU A 451 61.56 -0.05 20.43
C GLU A 451 62.57 0.67 21.34
N LEU A 452 63.21 1.72 20.83
CA LEU A 452 64.24 2.52 21.50
C LEU A 452 63.77 3.96 21.84
N CYS A 453 62.48 4.27 21.76
CA CYS A 453 61.95 5.60 22.07
C CYS A 453 61.23 5.67 23.42
N ASN A 454 61.20 6.87 24.02
CA ASN A 454 60.42 7.15 25.22
C ASN A 454 59.23 8.06 24.89
N GLY A 455 58.01 7.61 25.19
CA GLY A 455 56.77 8.32 24.87
C GLY A 455 56.26 9.22 26.00
N ARG A 456 55.77 10.40 25.64
CA ARG A 456 55.05 11.34 26.52
C ARG A 456 53.82 11.90 25.83
N VAL A 457 52.83 12.29 26.62
CA VAL A 457 51.66 13.05 26.15
C VAL A 457 51.59 14.38 26.89
N ARG A 458 51.54 15.46 26.11
CA ARG A 458 51.26 16.82 26.58
C ARG A 458 49.77 17.10 26.36
N TYR A 459 49.04 17.60 27.35
CA TYR A 459 47.59 17.78 27.25
C TYR A 459 47.06 19.01 28.00
N LYS A 460 45.84 19.47 27.67
CA LYS A 460 45.05 20.43 28.44
C LYS A 460 43.57 20.05 28.38
N VAL A 461 42.84 20.27 29.48
CA VAL A 461 41.41 20.01 29.60
C VAL A 461 40.68 21.35 29.70
N GLY A 462 39.81 21.66 28.74
CA GLY A 462 39.12 22.94 28.65
C GLY A 462 40.08 24.13 28.51
N SER A 463 39.95 25.12 29.40
CA SER A 463 40.80 26.32 29.47
C SER A 463 42.02 26.18 30.38
N ALA A 464 42.26 24.99 30.96
CA ALA A 464 43.39 24.74 31.84
C ALA A 464 44.75 24.91 31.11
N PRO A 465 45.84 25.24 31.83
CA PRO A 465 47.18 25.26 31.25
C PRO A 465 47.62 23.86 30.80
N TRP A 466 48.52 23.81 29.81
CA TRP A 466 49.12 22.56 29.35
C TRP A 466 49.89 21.84 30.46
N ALA A 467 49.61 20.56 30.64
CA ALA A 467 50.32 19.61 31.49
C ALA A 467 51.04 18.54 30.62
N GLU A 468 51.93 17.76 31.22
CA GLU A 468 52.66 16.69 30.53
C GLU A 468 52.75 15.45 31.42
N THR A 469 52.57 14.28 30.83
CA THR A 469 52.69 12.99 31.52
C THR A 469 54.16 12.63 31.75
N SER A 470 54.46 11.85 32.78
CA SER A 470 55.83 11.39 33.07
C SER A 470 56.37 10.49 31.95
N ALA A 471 57.69 10.55 31.72
CA ALA A 471 58.38 9.65 30.79
C ALA A 471 58.23 8.18 31.24
N GLY A 472 57.90 7.29 30.30
CA GLY A 472 57.75 5.85 30.57
C GLY A 472 59.06 5.08 30.41
N SER A 473 58.98 3.75 30.54
CA SER A 473 60.05 2.85 30.08
C SER A 473 60.11 2.84 28.55
N LEU A 474 61.29 2.53 28.00
CA LEU A 474 61.46 2.27 26.57
C LEU A 474 60.54 1.13 26.13
N GLY A 475 59.93 1.27 24.95
CA GLY A 475 59.00 0.28 24.42
C GLY A 475 58.30 0.77 23.17
N THR A 476 57.74 -0.17 22.43
CA THR A 476 57.08 0.06 21.13
C THR A 476 55.65 0.59 21.27
N GLU A 477 55.00 0.39 22.41
CA GLU A 477 53.65 0.91 22.72
C GLU A 477 53.67 1.74 24.00
N HIS A 478 53.09 2.94 23.94
CA HIS A 478 52.96 3.83 25.08
C HIS A 478 51.50 4.09 25.39
N GLN A 479 51.13 3.93 26.65
CA GLN A 479 49.80 4.26 27.15
C GLN A 479 49.93 5.35 28.21
N ARG A 480 49.22 6.47 28.04
CA ARG A 480 49.29 7.64 28.92
C ARG A 480 47.90 8.15 29.24
N SER A 481 47.59 8.21 30.53
CA SER A 481 46.28 8.62 31.02
C SER A 481 46.24 10.14 31.21
N ILE A 482 45.22 10.77 30.62
CA ILE A 482 44.82 12.17 30.81
C ILE A 482 43.64 12.16 31.80
N PRO A 483 43.78 12.72 33.02
CA PRO A 483 42.68 12.76 33.98
C PRO A 483 41.60 13.73 33.50
N ILE A 484 40.36 13.24 33.43
CA ILE A 484 39.15 14.01 33.11
C ILE A 484 38.04 13.88 34.18
N GLY A 485 38.32 13.18 35.28
CA GLY A 485 37.37 13.03 36.37
C GLY A 485 36.96 14.38 36.99
N GLY A 486 35.66 14.56 37.18
CA GLY A 486 35.06 15.76 37.78
C GLY A 486 34.55 16.80 36.78
N LEU A 487 34.54 16.50 35.48
CA LEU A 487 33.86 17.32 34.47
C LEU A 487 32.33 17.14 34.58
N THR A 488 31.59 18.25 34.55
CA THR A 488 30.11 18.26 34.61
C THR A 488 29.46 18.81 33.33
N GLU A 489 30.27 19.27 32.38
CA GLU A 489 29.84 19.88 31.13
C GLU A 489 30.70 19.34 29.98
N GLU A 490 30.17 19.39 28.76
CA GLU A 490 30.93 19.04 27.56
C GLU A 490 32.22 19.84 27.50
N THR A 491 33.37 19.15 27.45
CA THR A 491 34.67 19.79 27.59
C THR A 491 35.64 19.27 26.55
N ILE A 492 36.30 20.21 25.87
CA ILE A 492 37.34 19.88 24.89
C ILE A 492 38.65 19.56 25.61
N VAL A 493 39.16 18.36 25.39
CA VAL A 493 40.53 17.95 25.74
C VAL A 493 41.40 18.08 24.51
N ARG A 494 42.56 18.71 24.66
CA ARG A 494 43.58 18.81 23.61
C ARG A 494 44.84 18.10 24.05
N PHE A 495 45.46 17.29 23.20
CA PHE A 495 46.71 16.62 23.53
C PHE A 495 47.66 16.45 22.34
N GLN A 496 48.92 16.15 22.63
CA GLN A 496 50.02 15.95 21.68
C GLN A 496 50.87 14.77 22.18
N ALA A 497 51.05 13.74 21.36
CA ALA A 497 51.95 12.62 21.65
C ALA A 497 53.37 12.92 21.15
N LYS A 498 54.38 12.63 21.97
CA LYS A 498 55.79 12.92 21.68
C LYS A 498 56.65 11.70 21.97
N ALA A 499 57.60 11.43 21.09
CA ALA A 499 58.58 10.37 21.26
C ALA A 499 59.99 10.94 21.15
N THR A 500 60.83 10.62 22.12
CA THR A 500 62.23 11.04 22.14
C THR A 500 63.14 9.81 22.07
N ASP A 501 64.15 9.87 21.22
CA ASP A 501 65.14 8.80 21.04
C ASP A 501 66.06 8.61 22.26
N GLN A 502 66.83 7.52 22.31
CA GLN A 502 67.73 7.21 23.43
C GLN A 502 68.84 8.24 23.66
N SER A 503 69.19 9.03 22.64
CA SER A 503 70.19 10.09 22.76
C SER A 503 69.65 11.34 23.45
N GLY A 504 68.33 11.47 23.55
CA GLY A 504 67.64 12.65 24.08
C GLY A 504 67.71 13.87 23.17
N MET A 505 68.21 13.73 21.93
CA MET A 505 68.48 14.85 21.03
C MET A 505 67.44 14.99 19.91
N ILE A 506 66.68 13.95 19.59
CA ILE A 506 65.66 13.98 18.54
C ILE A 506 64.31 13.65 19.18
N THR A 507 63.41 14.64 19.19
CA THR A 507 62.00 14.46 19.57
C THR A 507 61.16 14.59 18.32
N VAL A 508 60.42 13.55 17.99
CA VAL A 508 59.42 13.55 16.93
C VAL A 508 58.06 13.83 17.58
N ASP A 509 57.25 14.65 16.92
CA ASP A 509 55.87 14.98 17.28
C ASP A 509 54.99 14.42 16.16
N ASP A 510 53.96 13.64 16.51
CA ASP A 510 53.17 12.87 15.52
C ASP A 510 52.32 13.77 14.61
N ASN A 511 52.09 15.03 15.02
CA ASN A 511 51.15 15.92 14.34
C ASN A 511 51.74 17.30 14.02
N ASP A 512 53.06 17.40 13.81
CA ASP A 512 53.77 18.65 13.48
C ASP A 512 53.44 19.84 14.42
N GLY A 513 53.12 19.54 15.68
CA GLY A 513 52.76 20.54 16.70
C GLY A 513 51.28 20.95 16.74
N ASN A 514 50.40 20.32 15.94
CA ASN A 514 48.95 20.44 16.05
C ASN A 514 48.39 19.58 17.19
N ASP A 515 47.24 20.01 17.72
CA ASP A 515 46.57 19.34 18.85
C ASP A 515 45.61 18.25 18.33
N TYR A 516 45.65 17.05 18.91
CA TYR A 516 44.51 16.14 18.86
C TYR A 516 43.41 16.73 19.74
N VAL A 517 42.19 16.82 19.21
CA VAL A 517 41.05 17.42 19.89
C VAL A 517 40.02 16.34 20.16
N VAL A 518 39.74 16.10 21.43
CA VAL A 518 38.74 15.13 21.87
C VAL A 518 37.69 15.87 22.70
N THR A 519 36.45 15.80 22.27
CA THR A 519 35.32 16.34 23.03
C THR A 519 34.86 15.28 24.02
N VAL A 520 34.98 15.57 25.32
CA VAL A 520 34.35 14.79 26.38
C VAL A 520 32.88 15.19 26.42
N ARG A 521 31.99 14.31 25.93
CA ARG A 521 30.55 14.58 25.83
C ARG A 521 29.86 14.39 27.18
N LYS A 522 28.73 15.08 27.39
CA LYS A 522 27.81 14.75 28.49
C LYS A 522 27.25 13.34 28.25
N ASP A 523 26.88 12.64 29.32
CA ASP A 523 26.33 11.28 29.20
C ASP A 523 25.05 11.25 28.33
N ALA A 524 24.84 10.16 27.57
CA ALA A 524 23.76 9.98 26.60
C ALA A 524 22.52 9.26 27.21
N PRO A 525 21.31 9.44 26.64
CA PRO A 525 20.17 8.59 26.95
C PRO A 525 20.42 7.13 26.50
N ASP A 526 19.84 6.18 27.21
CA ASP A 526 19.84 4.74 26.90
C ASP A 526 18.45 4.21 27.27
N LEU A 527 17.62 3.96 26.26
CA LEU A 527 16.21 3.65 26.47
C LEU A 527 16.01 2.15 26.48
N GLU A 528 15.63 1.60 27.64
CA GLU A 528 15.17 0.22 27.76
C GLU A 528 13.65 0.19 27.62
N VAL A 529 13.14 -0.50 26.60
CA VAL A 529 11.69 -0.62 26.36
C VAL A 529 11.22 -2.03 26.66
N SER A 530 10.13 -2.13 27.43
CA SER A 530 9.46 -3.40 27.73
C SER A 530 7.94 -3.25 27.72
N ILE A 531 7.23 -4.36 27.50
CA ILE A 531 5.77 -4.39 27.64
C ILE A 531 5.42 -4.55 29.12
N SER A 532 4.76 -3.55 29.69
CA SER A 532 4.31 -3.58 31.08
C SER A 532 3.01 -4.37 31.26
N SER A 533 2.09 -4.27 30.30
CA SER A 533 0.80 -4.97 30.33
C SER A 533 0.10 -4.92 28.98
N VAL A 534 -0.76 -5.89 28.71
CA VAL A 534 -1.64 -5.94 27.54
C VAL A 534 -3.09 -6.05 28.04
N PHE A 535 -3.95 -5.15 27.57
CA PHE A 535 -5.38 -5.13 27.90
C PHE A 535 -6.22 -5.48 26.69
N THR A 536 -7.36 -6.12 26.91
CA THR A 536 -8.36 -6.43 25.89
C THR A 536 -9.70 -5.87 26.32
N GLU A 537 -10.29 -4.99 25.51
CA GLU A 537 -11.62 -4.42 25.74
C GLU A 537 -12.38 -4.30 24.42
N SER A 538 -13.62 -4.77 24.34
CA SER A 538 -14.49 -4.59 23.16
C SER A 538 -13.85 -4.96 21.81
N GLY A 539 -13.01 -6.00 21.80
CA GLY A 539 -12.30 -6.45 20.60
C GLY A 539 -11.19 -5.51 20.10
N SER A 540 -10.73 -4.56 20.93
CA SER A 540 -9.45 -3.87 20.77
C SER A 540 -8.39 -4.49 21.70
N ARG A 541 -7.14 -4.07 21.51
CA ARG A 541 -6.00 -4.38 22.38
C ARG A 541 -5.28 -3.09 22.73
N THR A 542 -4.86 -2.95 23.99
CA THR A 542 -3.99 -1.84 24.41
C THR A 542 -2.70 -2.43 24.95
N ILE A 543 -1.58 -2.14 24.30
CA ILE A 543 -0.25 -2.51 24.77
C ILE A 543 0.33 -1.32 25.53
N ARG A 544 0.62 -1.50 26.82
CA ARG A 544 1.33 -0.50 27.62
C ARG A 544 2.82 -0.76 27.59
N TYR A 545 3.57 0.17 27.03
CA TYR A 545 5.04 0.15 27.05
C TYR A 545 5.56 0.90 28.27
N ALA A 546 6.59 0.35 28.91
CA ALA A 546 7.43 1.05 29.88
C ALA A 546 8.75 1.43 29.19
N VAL A 547 9.03 2.72 29.11
CA VAL A 547 10.24 3.29 28.49
C VAL A 547 11.11 3.83 29.62
N HIS A 548 12.14 3.08 29.99
CA HIS A 548 13.07 3.46 31.06
C HIS A 548 14.34 4.05 30.47
N ASN A 549 14.75 5.24 30.91
CA ASN A 549 16.04 5.79 30.54
C ASN A 549 17.11 5.35 31.56
N ALA A 550 17.83 4.29 31.22
CA ALA A 550 18.98 3.78 31.97
C ALA A 550 20.27 4.59 31.69
N GLY A 551 20.21 5.52 30.73
CA GLY A 551 21.28 6.43 30.37
C GLY A 551 21.52 7.50 31.43
N ALA A 552 22.57 8.29 31.22
CA ALA A 552 22.92 9.40 32.12
C ALA A 552 22.68 10.79 31.50
N GLY A 553 22.08 10.85 30.31
CA GLY A 553 21.48 12.05 29.71
C GLY A 553 19.96 11.94 29.61
N ASP A 554 19.26 13.07 29.62
CA ASP A 554 17.81 13.11 29.39
C ASP A 554 17.51 12.74 27.92
N ALA A 555 16.37 12.07 27.70
CA ALA A 555 15.88 11.69 26.38
C ALA A 555 14.72 12.60 25.99
N ASN A 556 14.90 13.40 24.95
CA ASN A 556 13.92 14.33 24.40
C ASN A 556 13.38 13.82 23.07
N ASP A 557 12.21 14.30 22.64
CA ASP A 557 11.59 13.97 21.33
C ASP A 557 11.57 12.45 21.08
N VAL A 558 11.10 11.70 22.07
CA VAL A 558 11.17 10.24 22.09
C VAL A 558 10.02 9.62 21.29
N PHE A 559 10.33 8.62 20.46
CA PHE A 559 9.33 7.85 19.70
C PHE A 559 9.61 6.35 19.75
N LEU A 560 8.56 5.53 19.67
CA LEU A 560 8.66 4.10 19.41
C LEU A 560 8.13 3.79 18.00
N ASN A 561 9.01 3.27 17.13
CA ASN A 561 8.64 2.75 15.81
C ASN A 561 8.30 1.26 15.94
N ILE A 562 7.02 0.93 15.82
CA ILE A 562 6.46 -0.39 16.09
C ILE A 562 5.92 -0.97 14.78
N GLY A 563 6.52 -2.08 14.33
CA GLY A 563 5.99 -2.85 13.21
C GLY A 563 4.81 -3.70 13.66
N LEU A 564 3.70 -3.68 12.92
CA LEU A 564 2.45 -4.37 13.22
C LEU A 564 2.05 -5.29 12.07
N GLU A 565 1.59 -6.50 12.37
CA GLU A 565 1.00 -7.44 11.40
C GLU A 565 -0.45 -7.72 11.80
N GLY A 566 -1.41 -7.51 10.89
CA GLY A 566 -2.84 -7.74 11.14
C GLY A 566 -3.53 -6.77 12.12
N LEU A 567 -2.85 -5.71 12.57
CA LEU A 567 -3.32 -4.78 13.60
C LEU A 567 -3.32 -3.33 13.08
N GLN A 568 -4.42 -2.61 13.27
CA GLN A 568 -4.56 -1.18 12.95
C GLN A 568 -4.41 -0.33 14.23
N PRO A 569 -3.41 0.55 14.33
CA PRO A 569 -3.27 1.47 15.46
C PRO A 569 -4.31 2.58 15.41
N PHE A 570 -4.79 3.02 16.58
CA PHE A 570 -5.75 4.12 16.69
C PHE A 570 -5.55 5.06 17.88
N THR A 571 -4.43 4.96 18.61
CA THR A 571 -4.06 5.96 19.63
C THR A 571 -3.88 7.34 19.02
N ASP A 572 -4.35 8.36 19.73
CA ASP A 572 -4.19 9.76 19.34
C ASP A 572 -2.70 10.15 19.23
N GLY A 573 -2.35 10.89 18.19
CA GLY A 573 -0.98 11.33 17.94
C GLY A 573 -0.05 10.31 17.29
N VAL A 574 -0.47 9.05 17.12
CA VAL A 574 0.31 8.03 16.40
C VAL A 574 0.26 8.27 14.89
N GLU A 575 1.44 8.35 14.26
CA GLU A 575 1.57 8.35 12.80
C GLU A 575 1.81 6.93 12.29
N SER A 576 1.37 6.61 11.07
CA SER A 576 1.51 5.24 10.55
C SER A 576 1.92 5.20 9.08
N ASN A 577 2.82 4.26 8.77
CA ASN A 577 3.23 3.95 7.41
C ASN A 577 2.42 2.76 6.88
N TYR A 578 1.63 3.02 5.82
CA TYR A 578 0.74 2.04 5.18
C TYR A 578 1.28 1.47 3.86
N SER A 579 2.55 1.72 3.52
CA SER A 579 3.16 1.26 2.26
C SER A 579 3.18 -0.27 2.10
N GLN A 580 3.03 -1.01 3.20
CA GLN A 580 3.00 -2.48 3.23
C GLN A 580 1.65 -3.07 3.65
N VAL A 581 0.56 -2.28 3.64
CA VAL A 581 -0.76 -2.74 4.11
C VAL A 581 -1.32 -3.90 3.28
N SER A 582 -0.96 -4.01 2.00
CA SER A 582 -1.30 -5.16 1.14
C SER A 582 -0.67 -6.47 1.61
N SER A 583 0.45 -6.39 2.33
CA SER A 583 1.13 -7.51 3.01
C SER A 583 0.71 -7.63 4.48
N ASN A 584 -0.40 -7.01 4.86
CA ASN A 584 -0.92 -6.96 6.22
C ASN A 584 0.00 -6.28 7.24
N ARG A 585 0.91 -5.39 6.80
CA ARG A 585 1.89 -4.73 7.66
C ARG A 585 1.67 -3.22 7.74
N ILE A 586 1.72 -2.69 8.96
CA ILE A 586 1.65 -1.26 9.26
C ILE A 586 2.80 -0.93 10.21
N THR A 587 3.52 0.17 10.01
CA THR A 587 4.50 0.64 11.01
C THR A 587 3.93 1.87 11.71
N ALA A 588 3.78 1.82 13.03
CA ALA A 588 3.28 2.91 13.86
C ALA A 588 4.44 3.65 14.52
N SER A 589 4.41 4.99 14.54
CA SER A 589 5.34 5.83 15.30
C SER A 589 4.58 6.42 16.48
N LEU A 590 4.86 5.91 17.68
CA LEU A 590 4.19 6.27 18.94
C LEU A 590 5.03 7.30 19.69
N PRO A 591 4.56 8.55 19.88
CA PRO A 591 5.27 9.54 20.67
C PRO A 591 5.32 9.16 22.15
N VAL A 592 6.46 9.43 22.78
CA VAL A 592 6.71 9.22 24.20
C VAL A 592 7.11 10.57 24.82
N PRO A 593 6.56 10.95 25.98
CA PRO A 593 7.05 12.12 26.71
C PRO A 593 8.56 12.03 26.98
N ASP A 594 9.22 13.18 27.08
CA ASP A 594 10.66 13.23 27.41
C ASP A 594 10.96 12.42 28.68
N VAL A 595 11.98 11.57 28.63
CA VAL A 595 12.33 10.61 29.68
C VAL A 595 13.61 11.07 30.37
N SER A 596 13.48 11.63 31.57
CA SER A 596 14.63 12.03 32.37
C SER A 596 15.53 10.86 32.76
N VAL A 597 16.79 11.16 33.10
CA VAL A 597 17.76 10.18 33.62
C VAL A 597 17.18 9.35 34.79
N ASN A 598 17.25 8.03 34.67
CA ASN A 598 16.71 7.06 35.64
C ASN A 598 15.20 7.18 35.91
N SER A 599 14.42 7.79 35.01
CA SER A 599 12.95 7.76 35.06
C SER A 599 12.37 6.71 34.12
N THR A 600 11.08 6.43 34.28
CA THR A 600 10.32 5.55 33.40
C THR A 600 9.04 6.25 33.02
N GLU A 601 8.79 6.36 31.73
CA GLU A 601 7.51 6.82 31.19
C GLU A 601 6.68 5.63 30.70
N TYR A 602 5.36 5.79 30.77
CA TYR A 602 4.40 4.78 30.30
C TYR A 602 3.57 5.35 29.18
N VAL A 603 3.52 4.63 28.05
CA VAL A 603 2.69 4.99 26.90
C VAL A 603 1.84 3.80 26.48
N ASP A 604 0.64 4.09 26.02
CA ASP A 604 -0.34 3.09 25.58
C ASP A 604 -0.45 3.13 24.05
N LEU A 605 -0.45 1.95 23.43
CA LEU A 605 -0.76 1.76 22.02
C LEU A 605 -2.04 0.93 21.87
N ASP A 606 -3.07 1.57 21.38
CA ASP A 606 -4.39 1.01 21.10
C ASP A 606 -4.43 0.47 19.67
N LEU A 607 -4.84 -0.79 19.55
CA LEU A 607 -4.78 -1.60 18.35
C LEU A 607 -6.14 -2.27 18.11
N LYS A 608 -6.60 -2.24 16.86
CA LYS A 608 -7.79 -2.98 16.40
C LYS A 608 -7.34 -4.05 15.40
N PRO A 609 -7.52 -5.35 15.70
CA PRO A 609 -7.31 -6.39 14.71
C PRO A 609 -8.22 -6.21 13.49
N TYR A 610 -7.73 -6.59 12.31
CA TYR A 610 -8.51 -6.58 11.07
C TYR A 610 -8.40 -7.88 10.29
N LEU A 611 -9.49 -8.23 9.60
CA LEU A 611 -9.56 -9.32 8.65
C LEU A 611 -8.85 -8.94 7.35
N SER A 612 -8.03 -9.84 6.80
CA SER A 612 -7.41 -9.64 5.49
C SER A 612 -7.98 -10.58 4.44
N HIS A 613 -8.21 -10.05 3.24
CA HIS A 613 -8.57 -10.86 2.08
C HIS A 613 -7.40 -11.70 1.53
N THR A 614 -6.13 -11.39 1.86
CA THR A 614 -4.96 -12.15 1.38
C THR A 614 -4.67 -13.40 2.22
N GLY A 615 -5.43 -13.64 3.29
CA GLY A 615 -5.28 -14.79 4.17
C GLY A 615 -5.44 -14.43 5.64
N THR A 616 -5.08 -15.35 6.54
CA THR A 616 -4.96 -15.09 7.98
C THR A 616 -3.65 -14.35 8.24
N PRO A 617 -3.68 -13.09 8.70
CA PRO A 617 -2.48 -12.42 9.22
C PRO A 617 -2.03 -13.12 10.52
N ASN A 618 -0.73 -13.07 10.82
CA ASN A 618 -0.27 -13.35 12.19
C ASN A 618 -0.47 -12.06 13.00
N TYR A 619 -1.35 -12.05 13.99
CA TYR A 619 -1.65 -10.84 14.75
C TYR A 619 -0.56 -10.61 15.79
N ARG A 620 0.37 -9.68 15.51
CA ARG A 620 1.52 -9.42 16.39
C ARG A 620 2.21 -8.09 16.12
N THR A 621 3.08 -7.68 17.04
CA THR A 621 4.08 -6.65 16.79
C THR A 621 5.36 -7.31 16.25
N LEU A 622 5.82 -6.90 15.07
CA LEU A 622 6.98 -7.46 14.38
C LEU A 622 8.33 -6.94 14.89
N SER A 623 8.35 -5.66 15.28
CA SER A 623 9.55 -4.95 15.71
C SER A 623 9.17 -3.80 16.61
N CYS A 624 10.08 -3.40 17.49
CA CYS A 624 9.99 -2.16 18.24
C CYS A 624 11.38 -1.52 18.23
N GLU A 625 11.46 -0.27 17.82
CA GLU A 625 12.69 0.53 17.81
C GLU A 625 12.42 1.84 18.55
N SER A 626 13.25 2.18 19.53
CA SER A 626 13.17 3.47 20.22
C SER A 626 14.08 4.49 19.54
N VAL A 627 13.57 5.70 19.39
CA VAL A 627 14.28 6.87 18.87
C VAL A 627 14.21 7.98 19.91
N ALA A 628 15.32 8.67 20.19
CA ALA A 628 15.36 9.80 21.13
C ALA A 628 16.45 10.80 20.74
N GLU A 629 16.28 12.06 21.12
CA GLU A 629 17.30 13.10 21.06
C GLU A 629 17.87 13.39 22.45
N ASP A 630 19.14 13.81 22.57
CA ASP A 630 19.64 14.40 23.82
C ASP A 630 19.35 15.91 23.87
N ASP A 631 19.73 16.60 24.96
CA ASP A 631 19.57 18.06 25.13
C ASP A 631 20.23 18.90 24.00
N PHE A 632 21.07 18.29 23.16
CA PHE A 632 21.83 18.92 22.09
C PHE A 632 21.32 18.54 20.69
N GLY A 633 20.25 17.75 20.60
CA GLY A 633 19.63 17.32 19.34
C GLY A 633 20.35 16.17 18.64
N HIS A 634 21.19 15.40 19.36
CA HIS A 634 21.77 14.18 18.76
C HIS A 634 20.77 13.03 18.82
N LEU A 635 20.54 12.36 17.69
CA LEU A 635 19.61 11.24 17.57
C LEU A 635 20.24 9.91 18.03
N TYR A 636 19.51 9.15 18.84
CA TYR A 636 19.84 7.81 19.31
C TYR A 636 18.73 6.84 18.89
N THR A 637 19.12 5.69 18.33
CA THR A 637 18.18 4.67 17.85
C THR A 637 18.58 3.30 18.39
N GLN A 638 17.63 2.53 18.90
CA GLN A 638 17.89 1.24 19.53
C GLN A 638 16.75 0.24 19.25
N ASN A 639 17.11 -0.96 18.80
CA ASN A 639 16.17 -2.05 18.63
C ASN A 639 15.79 -2.68 19.97
N GLN A 640 14.50 -2.92 20.18
CA GLN A 640 13.90 -3.37 21.44
C GLN A 640 13.20 -4.74 21.25
N PRO A 641 13.95 -5.84 21.06
CA PRO A 641 13.37 -7.16 20.80
C PRO A 641 12.55 -7.72 21.97
N SER A 642 12.70 -7.17 23.18
CA SER A 642 11.88 -7.51 24.35
C SER A 642 10.51 -6.81 24.39
N ALA A 643 10.28 -5.83 23.49
CA ALA A 643 9.06 -5.04 23.43
C ALA A 643 8.14 -5.48 22.28
N ILE A 644 8.04 -6.80 22.05
CA ILE A 644 7.14 -7.38 21.05
C ILE A 644 6.12 -8.33 21.71
N GLU A 645 4.89 -8.29 21.21
CA GLU A 645 3.76 -9.14 21.61
C GLU A 645 3.28 -9.97 20.41
N ASP A 646 3.02 -11.26 20.65
CA ASP A 646 2.45 -12.21 19.69
C ASP A 646 1.11 -12.71 20.23
N PHE A 647 0.01 -12.42 19.53
CA PHE A 647 -1.33 -12.73 20.00
C PHE A 647 -1.81 -14.11 19.51
N ASP A 648 -2.79 -14.69 20.20
CA ASP A 648 -3.45 -15.91 19.71
C ASP A 648 -4.39 -15.59 18.54
N ASP A 649 -3.94 -15.91 17.33
CA ASP A 649 -4.69 -15.69 16.09
C ASP A 649 -6.09 -16.30 16.12
N ALA A 650 -6.24 -17.52 16.66
CA ALA A 650 -7.52 -18.21 16.71
C ALA A 650 -8.48 -17.52 17.68
N GLN A 651 -7.98 -17.01 18.81
CA GLN A 651 -8.78 -16.23 19.74
C GLN A 651 -9.23 -14.90 19.13
N ILE A 652 -8.33 -14.18 18.46
CA ILE A 652 -8.64 -12.90 17.80
C ILE A 652 -9.70 -13.08 16.72
N GLU A 653 -9.55 -14.09 15.86
CA GLU A 653 -10.53 -14.36 14.80
C GLU A 653 -11.86 -14.84 15.38
N PHE A 654 -11.86 -15.61 16.47
CA PHE A 654 -13.09 -16.00 17.17
C PHE A 654 -13.84 -14.78 17.75
N GLU A 655 -13.12 -13.81 18.32
CA GLU A 655 -13.72 -12.55 18.80
C GLU A 655 -14.36 -11.77 17.65
N MET A 656 -13.68 -11.66 16.49
CA MET A 656 -14.22 -11.00 15.30
C MET A 656 -15.41 -11.76 14.70
N ALA A 657 -15.42 -13.09 14.75
CA ALA A 657 -16.53 -13.92 14.28
C ALA A 657 -17.82 -13.75 15.09
N SER A 658 -17.78 -13.04 16.22
CA SER A 658 -18.97 -12.76 17.02
C SER A 658 -19.80 -11.56 16.53
N THR A 659 -19.24 -10.70 15.67
CA THR A 659 -19.94 -9.49 15.19
C THR A 659 -20.76 -9.73 13.93
N ARG A 660 -21.82 -8.92 13.78
CA ARG A 660 -22.61 -8.80 12.55
C ARG A 660 -22.41 -7.44 11.88
N TYR A 661 -21.39 -6.67 12.27
CA TYR A 661 -21.07 -5.41 11.63
C TYR A 661 -19.63 -5.47 11.11
N VAL A 662 -19.45 -5.39 9.80
CA VAL A 662 -18.13 -5.25 9.18
C VAL A 662 -17.93 -3.84 8.59
N VAL A 663 -16.77 -3.25 8.89
CA VAL A 663 -16.25 -2.05 8.24
C VAL A 663 -15.18 -2.48 7.24
N LEU A 664 -15.45 -2.28 5.95
CA LEU A 664 -14.59 -2.73 4.85
C LEU A 664 -13.89 -1.54 4.19
N ALA A 665 -12.56 -1.57 4.14
CA ALA A 665 -11.74 -0.52 3.53
C ALA A 665 -10.69 -1.07 2.56
N ASN A 666 -10.32 -0.27 1.55
CA ASN A 666 -9.14 -0.52 0.73
C ASN A 666 -8.09 0.57 1.00
N LEU A 667 -7.26 0.37 2.04
CA LEU A 667 -6.26 1.37 2.42
C LEU A 667 -5.18 1.57 1.35
N THR A 668 -4.86 0.53 0.57
CA THR A 668 -3.89 0.63 -0.54
C THR A 668 -4.37 1.65 -1.57
N ARG A 669 -5.62 1.56 -2.01
CA ARG A 669 -6.23 2.51 -2.96
C ARG A 669 -6.55 3.85 -2.31
N PHE A 670 -6.89 3.88 -1.01
CA PHE A 670 -7.09 5.14 -0.30
C PHE A 670 -5.80 6.00 -0.32
N PHE A 671 -4.65 5.40 0.00
CA PHE A 671 -3.36 6.09 -0.04
C PHE A 671 -2.77 6.24 -1.45
N SER A 672 -3.33 5.59 -2.48
CA SER A 672 -2.97 5.88 -3.87
C SER A 672 -3.60 7.16 -4.40
N VAL A 673 -4.70 7.63 -3.78
CA VAL A 673 -5.39 8.87 -4.17
C VAL A 673 -5.30 9.98 -3.12
N ASN A 674 -4.82 9.67 -1.91
CA ASN A 674 -4.58 10.64 -0.83
C ASN A 674 -3.13 10.53 -0.33
N SER A 675 -2.47 11.67 -0.11
CA SER A 675 -1.09 11.69 0.40
C SER A 675 -1.01 11.12 1.81
N ALA A 676 -0.14 10.13 2.01
CA ALA A 676 0.17 9.57 3.32
C ALA A 676 0.86 10.57 4.28
N ALA A 677 1.45 11.65 3.74
CA ALA A 677 2.06 12.71 4.56
C ALA A 677 1.05 13.71 5.13
N SER A 678 -0.22 13.65 4.72
CA SER A 678 -1.26 14.54 5.25
C SER A 678 -1.79 14.03 6.59
N ALA A 679 -1.82 14.91 7.60
CA ALA A 679 -2.40 14.61 8.91
C ALA A 679 -3.86 14.11 8.80
N ALA A 680 -4.64 14.66 7.86
CA ALA A 680 -6.01 14.23 7.60
C ALA A 680 -6.08 12.78 7.07
N SER A 681 -5.17 12.41 6.17
CA SER A 681 -5.08 11.03 5.64
C SER A 681 -4.63 10.04 6.73
N GLN A 682 -3.71 10.45 7.61
CA GLN A 682 -3.26 9.65 8.75
C GLN A 682 -4.37 9.48 9.80
N ARG A 683 -5.21 10.49 9.98
CA ARG A 683 -6.34 10.47 10.91
C ARG A 683 -7.42 9.47 10.51
N MET A 684 -7.74 9.36 9.22
CA MET A 684 -8.88 8.55 8.77
C MET A 684 -8.83 7.09 9.25
N PRO A 685 -7.74 6.30 9.07
CA PRO A 685 -7.73 4.92 9.54
C PRO A 685 -7.82 4.76 11.06
N ARG A 686 -7.31 5.74 11.82
CA ARG A 686 -7.43 5.76 13.29
C ARG A 686 -8.88 5.94 13.71
N GLU A 687 -9.57 6.95 13.16
CA GLU A 687 -11.00 7.21 13.44
C GLU A 687 -11.88 6.04 13.00
N MET A 688 -11.53 5.38 11.89
CA MET A 688 -12.21 4.16 11.43
C MET A 688 -12.05 3.01 12.43
N ALA A 689 -10.85 2.77 12.94
CA ALA A 689 -10.60 1.74 13.94
C ALA A 689 -11.28 2.06 15.29
N TYR A 690 -11.23 3.32 15.72
CA TYR A 690 -11.96 3.79 16.90
C TYR A 690 -13.48 3.59 16.73
N PHE A 691 -14.03 4.00 15.59
CA PHE A 691 -15.43 3.76 15.25
C PHE A 691 -15.78 2.26 15.29
N ALA A 692 -14.93 1.40 14.74
CA ALA A 692 -15.14 -0.05 14.77
C ALA A 692 -15.14 -0.59 16.20
N CYS A 693 -14.30 -0.07 17.10
CA CYS A 693 -14.37 -0.40 18.53
C CYS A 693 -15.71 0.02 19.15
N GLN A 694 -16.16 1.25 18.92
CA GLN A 694 -17.42 1.76 19.47
C GLN A 694 -18.67 1.04 18.93
N ARG A 695 -18.59 0.50 17.70
CA ARG A 695 -19.65 -0.30 17.08
C ARG A 695 -19.55 -1.80 17.36
N GLU A 696 -18.54 -2.26 18.09
CA GLU A 696 -18.18 -3.68 18.20
C GLU A 696 -18.09 -4.36 16.81
N ALA A 697 -17.61 -3.62 15.81
CA ALA A 697 -17.49 -4.07 14.44
C ALA A 697 -16.16 -4.79 14.17
N ALA A 698 -16.17 -5.71 13.22
CA ALA A 698 -14.96 -6.24 12.61
C ALA A 698 -14.43 -5.23 11.60
N LEU A 699 -13.13 -5.00 11.62
CA LEU A 699 -12.44 -4.25 10.58
C LEU A 699 -11.95 -5.22 9.51
N ALA A 700 -12.08 -4.88 8.24
CA ALA A 700 -11.62 -5.72 7.14
C ALA A 700 -10.91 -4.89 6.07
N TYR A 701 -9.75 -5.36 5.62
CA TYR A 701 -8.93 -4.72 4.59
C TYR A 701 -8.79 -5.57 3.33
N MET A 702 -8.83 -4.86 2.21
CA MET A 702 -8.60 -5.40 0.88
C MET A 702 -7.58 -4.59 0.09
N SER A 703 -6.92 -5.24 -0.87
CA SER A 703 -5.99 -4.60 -1.80
C SER A 703 -6.46 -4.67 -3.25
N THR A 704 -7.47 -5.50 -3.55
CA THR A 704 -8.13 -5.50 -4.86
C THR A 704 -9.15 -4.37 -5.00
N GLY A 705 -9.30 -3.84 -6.21
CA GLY A 705 -10.44 -3.00 -6.57
C GLY A 705 -11.30 -3.62 -7.68
N ASP A 706 -11.26 -4.94 -7.83
CA ASP A 706 -12.20 -5.67 -8.66
C ASP A 706 -13.51 -5.88 -7.90
N VAL A 707 -14.63 -5.37 -8.44
CA VAL A 707 -15.94 -5.44 -7.77
C VAL A 707 -16.41 -6.87 -7.49
N HIS A 708 -16.06 -7.84 -8.34
CA HIS A 708 -16.47 -9.23 -8.18
C HIS A 708 -15.65 -9.93 -7.10
N GLN A 709 -14.35 -9.65 -6.98
CA GLN A 709 -13.53 -10.16 -5.89
C GLN A 709 -13.96 -9.58 -4.53
N ILE A 710 -14.28 -8.29 -4.48
CA ILE A 710 -14.84 -7.63 -3.29
C ILE A 710 -16.13 -8.34 -2.87
N ARG A 711 -17.06 -8.54 -3.81
CA ARG A 711 -18.34 -9.22 -3.57
C ARG A 711 -18.15 -10.66 -3.12
N SER A 712 -17.26 -11.41 -3.77
CA SER A 712 -16.96 -12.81 -3.41
C SER A 712 -16.45 -12.92 -1.97
N TYR A 713 -15.59 -12.00 -1.54
CA TYR A 713 -15.06 -11.96 -0.18
C TYR A 713 -16.14 -11.63 0.86
N ILE A 714 -17.06 -10.74 0.52
CA ILE A 714 -18.26 -10.44 1.32
C ILE A 714 -19.14 -11.70 1.40
N GLN A 715 -19.49 -12.32 0.26
CA GLN A 715 -20.31 -13.53 0.20
C GLN A 715 -19.71 -14.70 0.99
N SER A 716 -18.39 -14.87 0.97
CA SER A 716 -17.69 -15.92 1.73
C SER A 716 -17.67 -15.69 3.25
N ARG A 717 -18.33 -14.63 3.75
CA ARG A 717 -18.26 -14.17 5.15
C ARG A 717 -16.82 -13.92 5.58
N PHE A 718 -16.03 -13.30 4.70
CA PHE A 718 -14.61 -13.06 4.93
C PHE A 718 -13.86 -14.37 5.18
N ASN A 719 -14.16 -15.39 4.36
CA ASN A 719 -13.69 -16.78 4.49
C ASN A 719 -14.14 -17.46 5.80
N GLY A 720 -15.41 -17.28 6.16
CA GLY A 720 -16.02 -17.87 7.35
C GLY A 720 -15.63 -17.20 8.68
N LYS A 721 -14.89 -16.08 8.64
CA LYS A 721 -14.38 -15.37 9.82
C LYS A 721 -15.38 -14.39 10.43
N VAL A 722 -16.55 -14.23 9.82
CA VAL A 722 -17.66 -13.42 10.34
C VAL A 722 -18.83 -14.32 10.69
N ASN A 723 -19.62 -13.89 11.69
CA ASN A 723 -20.75 -14.62 12.25
C ASN A 723 -21.66 -15.23 11.17
N GLU A 724 -22.12 -16.46 11.38
CA GLU A 724 -23.05 -17.11 10.43
C GLU A 724 -24.32 -16.31 10.21
N GLY A 725 -24.86 -15.71 11.28
CA GLY A 725 -26.04 -14.86 11.20
C GLY A 725 -25.80 -13.46 10.61
N TRP A 726 -24.58 -13.12 10.19
CA TRP A 726 -24.31 -11.87 9.48
C TRP A 726 -25.03 -11.83 8.11
N ARG A 727 -25.23 -12.99 7.48
CA ARG A 727 -26.01 -13.12 6.23
C ARG A 727 -27.49 -12.76 6.39
N ASP A 728 -27.97 -12.62 7.62
CA ASP A 728 -29.34 -12.26 7.94
C ASP A 728 -29.37 -10.89 8.63
N ALA A 729 -29.47 -9.84 7.81
CA ALA A 729 -29.50 -8.44 8.24
C ALA A 729 -28.23 -7.97 8.99
N GLY A 730 -27.06 -8.51 8.66
CA GLY A 730 -25.78 -7.95 9.10
C GLY A 730 -25.48 -6.61 8.44
N TYR A 731 -24.70 -5.77 9.12
CA TYR A 731 -24.29 -4.46 8.65
C TYR A 731 -22.97 -4.54 7.89
N LEU A 732 -22.91 -3.86 6.74
CA LEU A 732 -21.72 -3.67 5.93
C LEU A 732 -21.52 -2.17 5.69
N LEU A 733 -20.40 -1.63 6.17
CA LEU A 733 -20.00 -0.25 5.90
C LEU A 733 -18.79 -0.23 4.98
N LEU A 734 -18.99 0.25 3.76
CA LEU A 734 -17.91 0.49 2.80
C LEU A 734 -17.21 1.81 3.14
N VAL A 735 -15.88 1.84 3.14
CA VAL A 735 -15.10 3.06 3.41
C VAL A 735 -14.28 3.42 2.17
N GLY A 736 -14.72 4.46 1.46
CA GLY A 736 -14.07 4.94 0.25
C GLY A 736 -15.08 5.53 -0.75
N CYS A 737 -14.65 6.52 -1.54
CA CYS A 737 -15.34 6.88 -2.77
C CYS A 737 -15.15 5.80 -3.84
N SER A 738 -15.77 5.97 -5.01
CA SER A 738 -15.75 4.98 -6.11
C SER A 738 -14.35 4.65 -6.64
N SER A 739 -13.36 5.54 -6.46
CA SER A 739 -11.96 5.26 -6.83
C SER A 739 -11.24 4.38 -5.79
N VAL A 740 -11.71 4.35 -4.55
CA VAL A 740 -11.15 3.55 -3.46
C VAL A 740 -11.87 2.19 -3.36
N ILE A 741 -13.19 2.21 -3.22
CA ILE A 741 -14.05 1.02 -3.30
C ILE A 741 -15.04 1.25 -4.43
N PRO A 742 -14.90 0.59 -5.59
CA PRO A 742 -15.84 0.77 -6.70
C PRO A 742 -17.24 0.28 -6.34
N ALA A 743 -18.23 0.78 -7.07
CA ALA A 743 -19.61 0.30 -7.02
C ALA A 743 -19.90 -0.51 -8.29
N PHE A 744 -20.96 -1.32 -8.28
CA PHE A 744 -21.35 -2.11 -9.44
C PHE A 744 -22.06 -1.27 -10.50
N GLY A 745 -21.79 -1.58 -11.75
CA GLY A 745 -22.64 -1.20 -12.89
C GLY A 745 -23.53 -2.37 -13.29
N TRP A 746 -24.69 -2.06 -13.87
CA TRP A 746 -25.64 -3.04 -14.39
C TRP A 746 -26.18 -2.60 -15.74
N THR A 747 -26.30 -3.57 -16.63
CA THR A 747 -27.14 -3.49 -17.82
C THR A 747 -28.46 -4.19 -17.51
N LEU A 748 -29.58 -3.48 -17.62
CA LEU A 748 -30.91 -4.08 -17.49
C LEU A 748 -31.56 -4.13 -18.87
N ASP A 749 -31.89 -5.33 -19.34
CA ASP A 749 -32.49 -5.56 -20.66
C ASP A 749 -33.99 -5.87 -20.55
N CYS A 750 -34.76 -5.39 -21.52
CA CYS A 750 -36.13 -5.85 -21.75
C CYS A 750 -36.47 -5.76 -23.23
N ALA A 751 -37.16 -6.76 -23.77
CA ALA A 751 -37.51 -6.84 -25.19
C ALA A 751 -38.41 -5.68 -25.69
N PHE A 752 -39.05 -4.94 -24.78
CA PHE A 752 -39.98 -3.86 -25.11
C PHE A 752 -39.38 -2.46 -25.01
N THR A 753 -38.16 -2.32 -24.46
CA THR A 753 -37.50 -1.04 -24.22
C THR A 753 -36.03 -1.07 -24.60
N ASP A 754 -35.46 0.12 -24.73
CA ASP A 754 -34.01 0.23 -24.86
C ASP A 754 -33.33 -0.27 -23.57
N GLU A 755 -32.14 -0.82 -23.77
CA GLU A 755 -31.21 -1.22 -22.71
C GLU A 755 -30.99 -0.07 -21.72
N PHE A 756 -31.19 -0.35 -20.42
CA PHE A 756 -30.96 0.63 -19.37
C PHE A 756 -29.62 0.37 -18.68
N GLN A 757 -28.75 1.38 -18.73
CA GLN A 757 -27.43 1.35 -18.12
C GLN A 757 -27.46 2.04 -16.75
N LEU A 758 -27.14 1.29 -15.70
CA LEU A 758 -26.97 1.78 -14.34
C LEU A 758 -25.49 1.74 -13.99
N TRP A 759 -24.91 2.88 -13.61
CA TRP A 759 -23.46 3.01 -13.50
C TRP A 759 -22.94 2.76 -12.09
N MET A 760 -23.82 2.83 -11.08
CA MET A 760 -23.42 2.82 -9.68
C MET A 760 -24.50 2.23 -8.77
N SER A 761 -24.23 1.07 -8.20
CA SER A 761 -25.02 0.44 -7.14
C SER A 761 -24.11 -0.20 -6.10
N ASP A 762 -24.37 0.12 -4.82
CA ASP A 762 -23.80 -0.64 -3.71
C ASP A 762 -24.69 -1.83 -3.32
N ASN A 763 -25.96 -1.86 -3.78
CA ASN A 763 -26.92 -2.90 -3.45
C ASN A 763 -26.42 -4.31 -3.80
N THR A 764 -25.63 -4.44 -4.86
CA THR A 764 -25.05 -5.72 -5.28
C THR A 764 -24.10 -6.33 -4.26
N TYR A 765 -23.41 -5.51 -3.45
CA TYR A 765 -22.60 -6.02 -2.35
C TYR A 765 -23.46 -6.56 -1.20
N ALA A 766 -24.72 -6.11 -1.10
CA ALA A 766 -25.67 -6.56 -0.10
C ALA A 766 -26.55 -7.73 -0.53
N ASN A 767 -26.72 -7.95 -1.84
CA ASN A 767 -27.35 -9.15 -2.40
C ASN A 767 -26.33 -10.30 -2.40
N LEU A 768 -26.58 -11.26 -1.51
CA LEU A 768 -25.75 -12.43 -1.30
C LEU A 768 -26.27 -13.67 -2.05
N ASP A 769 -27.57 -13.75 -2.31
CA ASP A 769 -28.25 -14.97 -2.79
C ASP A 769 -28.25 -15.19 -4.30
N ASN A 770 -27.84 -14.20 -5.12
CA ASN A 770 -27.88 -14.32 -6.60
C ASN A 770 -29.26 -14.78 -7.11
N ASP A 771 -30.34 -14.35 -6.46
CA ASP A 771 -31.70 -14.87 -6.59
C ASP A 771 -32.53 -14.22 -7.71
N ASP A 772 -31.93 -13.45 -8.62
CA ASP A 772 -32.60 -12.61 -9.64
C ASP A 772 -33.63 -11.58 -9.12
N HIS A 773 -33.91 -11.57 -7.81
CA HIS A 773 -34.78 -10.61 -7.13
C HIS A 773 -34.03 -9.34 -6.69
N TYR A 774 -32.70 -9.31 -6.79
CA TYR A 774 -31.85 -8.16 -6.42
C TYR A 774 -32.06 -7.70 -4.97
N SER A 775 -32.58 -8.60 -4.14
CA SER A 775 -32.98 -8.29 -2.78
C SER A 775 -31.72 -8.21 -1.89
N PRO A 776 -31.59 -7.18 -1.03
CA PRO A 776 -30.41 -7.09 -0.17
C PRO A 776 -30.60 -7.94 1.10
N GLU A 777 -29.70 -8.89 1.33
CA GLU A 777 -29.59 -9.66 2.58
C GLU A 777 -28.92 -8.83 3.67
N LEU A 778 -27.92 -8.02 3.30
CA LEU A 778 -27.17 -7.14 4.21
C LEU A 778 -27.77 -5.74 4.29
N ILE A 779 -27.55 -5.08 5.42
CA ILE A 779 -27.77 -3.65 5.62
C ILE A 779 -26.50 -2.92 5.22
N ILE A 780 -26.51 -2.23 4.07
CA ILE A 780 -25.32 -1.58 3.53
C ILE A 780 -25.37 -0.05 3.60
N GLY A 781 -24.21 0.54 3.89
CA GLY A 781 -23.95 1.96 3.72
C GLY A 781 -22.50 2.23 3.32
N ARG A 782 -22.19 3.47 2.95
CA ARG A 782 -20.86 3.87 2.50
C ARG A 782 -20.40 5.19 3.11
N ILE A 783 -19.25 5.22 3.77
CA ILE A 783 -18.52 6.46 4.06
C ILE A 783 -17.78 6.89 2.78
N THR A 784 -18.19 8.03 2.21
CA THR A 784 -17.60 8.58 0.98
C THR A 784 -17.28 10.06 1.16
N GLY A 785 -16.35 10.55 0.35
CA GLY A 785 -16.01 11.96 0.25
C GLY A 785 -14.78 12.21 -0.63
N ASN A 786 -14.62 13.46 -1.04
CA ASN A 786 -13.46 13.90 -1.83
C ASN A 786 -12.22 14.27 -0.99
N HIS A 787 -12.32 14.26 0.35
CA HIS A 787 -11.23 14.63 1.25
C HIS A 787 -11.20 13.74 2.51
N PRO A 788 -10.03 13.32 3.01
CA PRO A 788 -9.90 12.50 4.21
C PRO A 788 -10.62 13.04 5.47
N ASP A 789 -10.70 14.37 5.61
CA ASP A 789 -11.43 15.01 6.73
C ASP A 789 -12.92 14.69 6.71
N THR A 790 -13.53 14.54 5.53
CA THR A 790 -14.94 14.16 5.41
C THR A 790 -15.19 12.77 5.98
N TYR A 791 -14.28 11.81 5.71
CA TYR A 791 -14.39 10.44 6.25
C TYR A 791 -14.34 10.47 7.78
N SER A 792 -13.35 11.17 8.34
CA SER A 792 -13.16 11.28 9.78
C SER A 792 -14.38 11.93 10.46
N ALA A 793 -14.87 13.03 9.89
CA ALA A 793 -16.07 13.71 10.40
C ALA A 793 -17.32 12.82 10.33
N LEU A 794 -17.46 11.97 9.32
CA LEU A 794 -18.59 11.05 9.22
C LEU A 794 -18.55 9.95 10.28
N PHE A 795 -17.38 9.42 10.62
CA PHE A 795 -17.24 8.48 11.74
C PHE A 795 -17.61 9.13 13.07
N GLU A 796 -17.14 10.35 13.34
CA GLU A 796 -17.51 11.09 14.55
C GLU A 796 -19.03 11.32 14.63
N ARG A 797 -19.63 11.80 13.53
CA ARG A 797 -21.08 12.06 13.45
C ARG A 797 -21.89 10.79 13.64
N ALA A 798 -21.43 9.66 13.10
CA ALA A 798 -22.10 8.37 13.25
C ALA A 798 -22.21 7.92 14.72
N LEU A 799 -21.23 8.27 15.55
CA LEU A 799 -21.21 7.96 16.99
C LEU A 799 -22.05 8.93 17.85
N THR A 800 -22.51 10.04 17.29
CA THR A 800 -23.38 10.96 18.02
C THR A 800 -24.79 10.37 18.22
N PRO A 801 -25.51 10.72 19.29
CA PRO A 801 -26.92 10.35 19.43
C PRO A 801 -27.81 10.88 18.29
N ASN A 802 -28.85 10.13 17.94
CA ASN A 802 -29.98 10.64 17.15
C ASN A 802 -31.15 10.95 18.09
N PHE A 803 -31.74 12.14 17.98
CA PHE A 803 -32.69 12.64 18.99
C PHE A 803 -34.16 12.48 18.60
N PHE A 804 -34.47 12.35 17.30
CA PHE A 804 -35.83 12.23 16.77
C PHE A 804 -36.78 13.39 17.14
N ASP A 805 -36.27 14.61 17.28
CA ASP A 805 -37.09 15.74 17.71
C ASP A 805 -37.86 16.39 16.56
N LYS A 806 -37.23 16.50 15.39
CA LYS A 806 -37.74 17.30 14.26
C LYS A 806 -37.45 16.65 12.92
N ALA A 807 -38.48 16.61 12.07
CA ALA A 807 -38.34 16.23 10.68
C ALA A 807 -38.84 17.36 9.76
N LEU A 808 -38.14 17.57 8.65
CA LEU A 808 -38.44 18.57 7.65
C LEU A 808 -38.74 17.86 6.32
N THR A 809 -39.96 17.98 5.82
CA THR A 809 -40.33 17.49 4.49
C THR A 809 -40.55 18.66 3.53
N VAL A 810 -39.98 18.56 2.33
CA VAL A 810 -40.04 19.62 1.32
C VAL A 810 -40.42 19.03 -0.03
N SER A 811 -41.39 19.64 -0.71
CA SER A 811 -41.68 19.36 -2.12
C SER A 811 -41.28 20.55 -3.00
N GLY A 812 -40.71 20.26 -4.16
CA GLY A 812 -40.23 21.30 -5.09
C GLY A 812 -41.30 21.89 -6.01
N THR A 813 -40.90 22.34 -7.21
CA THR A 813 -41.71 23.12 -8.17
C THR A 813 -41.79 22.52 -9.57
N GLY A 814 -41.26 21.30 -9.72
CA GLY A 814 -41.18 20.58 -10.98
C GLY A 814 -42.50 20.21 -11.65
N ASP A 815 -42.41 19.81 -12.91
CA ASP A 815 -43.52 19.16 -13.62
C ASP A 815 -44.02 17.93 -12.84
N GLY A 816 -45.34 17.83 -12.62
CA GLY A 816 -45.98 16.86 -11.71
C GLY A 816 -45.98 17.23 -10.23
N GLU A 817 -45.85 18.51 -9.91
CA GLU A 817 -45.79 19.07 -8.55
C GLU A 817 -46.90 18.58 -7.60
N GLY A 818 -48.13 18.37 -8.09
CA GLY A 818 -49.22 17.83 -7.28
C GLY A 818 -48.89 16.45 -6.68
N SER A 819 -48.29 15.57 -7.49
CA SER A 819 -47.84 14.24 -7.06
C SER A 819 -46.65 14.33 -6.11
N PHE A 820 -45.69 15.22 -6.36
CA PHE A 820 -44.54 15.43 -5.46
C PHE A 820 -44.96 15.97 -4.08
N SER A 821 -45.84 16.97 -4.07
CA SER A 821 -46.36 17.58 -2.85
C SER A 821 -47.30 16.64 -2.08
N GLY A 822 -48.09 15.82 -2.78
CA GLY A 822 -48.85 14.72 -2.19
C GLY A 822 -47.92 13.74 -1.46
N ASN A 823 -46.88 13.25 -2.14
CA ASN A 823 -45.96 12.29 -1.55
C ASN A 823 -45.16 12.85 -0.36
N ALA A 824 -44.64 14.07 -0.46
CA ALA A 824 -43.94 14.70 0.67
C ALA A 824 -44.84 14.95 1.89
N ARG A 825 -46.14 15.16 1.67
CA ARG A 825 -47.15 15.26 2.73
C ARG A 825 -47.43 13.91 3.37
N GLU A 826 -47.60 12.86 2.57
CA GLU A 826 -47.82 11.50 3.10
C GLU A 826 -46.61 11.04 3.92
N VAL A 827 -45.38 11.27 3.44
CA VAL A 827 -44.15 11.00 4.20
C VAL A 827 -44.09 11.84 5.48
N ARG A 828 -44.57 13.10 5.46
CA ARG A 828 -44.69 13.90 6.67
C ARG A 828 -45.61 13.25 7.69
N ASP A 829 -46.78 12.77 7.25
CA ASP A 829 -47.76 12.13 8.13
C ASP A 829 -47.21 10.82 8.74
N ILE A 830 -46.42 10.07 7.97
CA ILE A 830 -45.69 8.88 8.47
C ILE A 830 -44.65 9.28 9.53
N LEU A 831 -43.81 10.28 9.24
CA LEU A 831 -42.73 10.73 10.12
C LEU A 831 -43.26 11.41 11.39
N ASP A 832 -44.44 12.04 11.37
CA ASP A 832 -45.04 12.72 12.52
C ASP A 832 -45.26 11.79 13.72
N SER A 833 -45.46 10.48 13.46
CA SER A 833 -45.56 9.46 14.51
C SER A 833 -44.27 9.29 15.32
N ARG A 834 -43.11 9.63 14.74
CA ARG A 834 -41.79 9.45 15.33
C ARG A 834 -41.08 10.75 15.68
N TYR A 835 -41.33 11.80 14.91
CA TYR A 835 -40.74 13.12 15.08
C TYR A 835 -41.83 14.11 15.49
N PRO A 836 -41.92 14.50 16.77
CA PRO A 836 -43.01 15.33 17.28
C PRO A 836 -43.13 16.71 16.61
N ASN A 837 -42.06 17.20 15.99
CA ASN A 837 -42.04 18.46 15.25
C ASN A 837 -41.82 18.21 13.77
N THR A 838 -42.74 17.53 13.08
CA THR A 838 -42.62 17.34 11.63
C THR A 838 -43.30 18.47 10.85
N THR A 839 -42.52 19.16 10.02
CA THR A 839 -43.00 20.28 9.18
C THR A 839 -43.00 19.92 7.70
N PHE A 840 -43.99 20.38 6.95
CA PHE A 840 -44.09 20.23 5.50
C PHE A 840 -44.06 21.60 4.79
N HIS A 841 -43.21 21.75 3.78
CA HIS A 841 -43.14 22.94 2.93
C HIS A 841 -43.30 22.59 1.45
N ARG A 842 -44.24 23.28 0.78
CA ARG A 842 -44.48 23.18 -0.66
C ARG A 842 -43.86 24.38 -1.38
N LEU A 843 -42.74 24.20 -2.07
CA LEU A 843 -42.02 25.33 -2.69
C LEU A 843 -42.81 26.02 -3.81
N GLN A 844 -43.77 25.33 -4.43
CA GLN A 844 -44.61 25.89 -5.50
C GLN A 844 -45.43 27.12 -5.06
N ILE A 845 -45.75 27.23 -3.77
CA ILE A 845 -46.49 28.36 -3.20
C ILE A 845 -45.59 29.42 -2.56
N VAL A 846 -44.27 29.21 -2.58
CA VAL A 846 -43.25 30.14 -2.09
C VAL A 846 -42.72 30.94 -3.28
N ASP A 847 -42.54 32.25 -3.09
CA ASP A 847 -41.93 33.10 -4.11
C ASP A 847 -40.55 32.54 -4.49
N ALA A 848 -40.24 32.52 -5.79
CA ALA A 848 -39.00 31.93 -6.28
C ALA A 848 -37.74 32.51 -5.62
N THR A 849 -37.78 33.79 -5.23
CA THR A 849 -36.66 34.46 -4.56
C THR A 849 -36.47 34.04 -3.10
N ASP A 850 -37.50 33.49 -2.47
CA ASP A 850 -37.51 33.09 -1.04
C ASP A 850 -37.42 31.56 -0.85
N ARG A 851 -37.32 30.77 -1.93
CA ARG A 851 -37.34 29.29 -1.82
C ARG A 851 -36.15 28.72 -1.05
N ILE A 852 -34.97 29.31 -1.20
CA ILE A 852 -33.78 28.87 -0.46
C ILE A 852 -33.94 29.09 1.05
N ASP A 853 -34.62 30.17 1.44
CA ASP A 853 -34.89 30.52 2.83
C ASP A 853 -35.76 29.46 3.54
N VAL A 854 -36.53 28.65 2.80
CA VAL A 854 -37.24 27.50 3.37
C VAL A 854 -36.25 26.52 4.00
N TYR A 855 -35.13 26.22 3.34
CA TYR A 855 -34.10 25.34 3.89
C TYR A 855 -33.34 26.04 5.01
N LEU A 856 -32.85 27.26 4.77
CA LEU A 856 -32.00 27.97 5.74
C LEU A 856 -32.72 28.26 7.07
N ASN A 857 -34.01 28.60 7.02
CA ASN A 857 -34.79 28.91 8.22
C ASN A 857 -35.31 27.67 8.96
N ASN A 858 -35.41 26.52 8.29
CA ASN A 858 -36.02 25.31 8.87
C ASN A 858 -35.04 24.16 9.08
N ALA A 859 -33.79 24.23 8.61
CA ALA A 859 -32.80 23.17 8.83
C ALA A 859 -32.35 23.02 10.28
N ASN A 860 -32.32 24.13 11.05
CA ASN A 860 -31.79 24.09 12.41
C ASN A 860 -32.54 23.06 13.30
N ASN A 861 -31.76 22.25 14.03
CA ASN A 861 -32.21 21.14 14.88
C ASN A 861 -33.03 20.04 14.19
N THR A 862 -32.98 19.93 12.86
CA THR A 862 -33.63 18.84 12.12
C THR A 862 -32.82 17.55 12.27
N ASP A 863 -33.48 16.44 12.58
CA ASP A 863 -32.92 15.08 12.65
C ASP A 863 -33.15 14.30 11.35
N PHE A 864 -34.21 14.65 10.60
CA PHE A 864 -34.56 14.00 9.35
C PHE A 864 -35.03 15.03 8.31
N LEU A 865 -34.38 15.09 7.15
CA LEU A 865 -34.77 15.95 6.04
C LEU A 865 -35.19 15.07 4.87
N TYR A 866 -36.43 15.20 4.43
CA TYR A 866 -36.97 14.53 3.24
C TYR A 866 -37.23 15.54 2.12
N TYR A 867 -36.70 15.30 0.94
CA TYR A 867 -36.95 16.11 -0.25
C TYR A 867 -37.58 15.29 -1.37
N ARG A 868 -38.61 15.86 -2.01
CA ARG A 868 -39.28 15.26 -3.18
C ARG A 868 -39.52 16.27 -4.30
N ASP A 869 -38.82 16.09 -5.42
CA ASP A 869 -39.07 16.71 -6.73
C ASP A 869 -38.10 16.10 -7.77
N HIS A 870 -37.87 16.79 -8.88
CA HIS A 870 -36.66 16.68 -9.69
C HIS A 870 -35.39 16.92 -8.87
N GLY A 871 -34.33 16.30 -9.35
CA GLY A 871 -32.98 16.47 -8.85
C GLY A 871 -32.00 16.43 -10.01
N SER A 872 -30.81 16.92 -9.73
CA SER A 872 -29.63 16.77 -10.57
C SER A 872 -28.47 16.32 -9.67
N VAL A 873 -27.34 15.97 -10.29
CA VAL A 873 -26.14 15.61 -9.54
C VAL A 873 -25.74 16.67 -8.52
N GLY A 874 -25.87 17.95 -8.89
CA GLY A 874 -25.41 19.07 -8.08
C GLY A 874 -26.48 19.78 -7.26
N GLY A 875 -27.76 19.37 -7.31
CA GLY A 875 -28.79 20.15 -6.64
C GLY A 875 -30.23 19.67 -6.78
N TRP A 876 -31.04 20.23 -5.90
CA TRP A 876 -32.50 20.30 -5.92
C TRP A 876 -32.97 21.55 -6.65
N ASP A 877 -34.28 21.66 -6.89
CA ASP A 877 -34.97 22.78 -7.57
C ASP A 877 -34.26 24.14 -7.42
N SER A 878 -34.30 24.72 -6.21
CA SER A 878 -33.72 26.04 -5.90
C SER A 878 -32.54 25.96 -4.92
N PHE A 879 -31.95 24.78 -4.70
CA PHE A 879 -30.91 24.54 -3.70
C PHE A 879 -29.80 23.65 -4.28
N GLY A 880 -28.57 24.15 -4.36
CA GLY A 880 -27.43 23.44 -4.92
C GLY A 880 -26.37 23.03 -3.89
N TRP A 881 -25.38 22.26 -4.34
CA TRP A 881 -24.21 21.89 -3.53
C TRP A 881 -23.48 23.12 -2.97
N TRP A 882 -23.47 24.25 -3.70
CA TRP A 882 -22.87 25.52 -3.27
C TRP A 882 -23.63 26.21 -2.14
N ASP A 883 -24.90 25.86 -1.91
CA ASP A 883 -25.72 26.40 -0.82
C ASP A 883 -25.54 25.60 0.47
N THR A 884 -25.06 24.35 0.39
CA THR A 884 -24.86 23.49 1.57
C THR A 884 -23.97 24.08 2.66
N PRO A 885 -22.90 24.86 2.40
CA PRO A 885 -22.14 25.50 3.49
C PRO A 885 -22.95 26.54 4.28
N SER A 886 -24.07 27.04 3.71
CA SER A 886 -24.95 28.01 4.37
C SER A 886 -26.02 27.35 5.24
N ILE A 887 -26.25 26.05 5.08
CA ILE A 887 -27.21 25.32 5.91
C ILE A 887 -26.57 25.01 7.27
N SER A 888 -27.36 25.12 8.35
CA SER A 888 -26.91 24.72 9.68
C SER A 888 -27.97 23.87 10.35
N PHE A 889 -27.60 22.66 10.72
CA PHE A 889 -28.41 21.77 11.55
C PHE A 889 -28.20 22.00 13.05
N GLY A 890 -27.42 23.02 13.43
CA GLY A 890 -27.07 23.30 14.82
C GLY A 890 -26.10 22.26 15.37
N ALA A 891 -26.42 21.67 16.52
CA ALA A 891 -25.63 20.60 17.14
C ALA A 891 -26.04 19.19 16.68
N LYS A 892 -26.87 19.09 15.63
CA LYS A 892 -27.42 17.84 15.12
C LYS A 892 -26.83 17.45 13.77
N PHE A 893 -26.92 16.15 13.48
CA PHE A 893 -26.44 15.56 12.22
C PHE A 893 -27.57 14.71 11.63
N PRO A 894 -28.34 15.26 10.68
CA PRO A 894 -29.56 14.62 10.20
C PRO A 894 -29.29 13.42 9.28
N ILE A 895 -30.33 12.61 9.13
CA ILE A 895 -30.54 11.76 7.95
C ILE A 895 -31.18 12.64 6.86
N VAL A 896 -30.54 12.76 5.71
CA VAL A 896 -31.07 13.45 4.54
C VAL A 896 -31.52 12.42 3.51
N TYR A 897 -32.82 12.31 3.27
CA TYR A 897 -33.36 11.47 2.20
C TYR A 897 -33.83 12.35 1.03
N SER A 898 -32.99 12.38 0.00
CA SER A 898 -33.25 13.02 -1.27
C SER A 898 -33.93 12.04 -2.24
N ASN A 899 -35.26 12.07 -2.27
CA ASN A 899 -36.06 11.22 -3.16
C ASN A 899 -36.21 11.88 -4.55
N ALA A 900 -35.08 12.02 -5.25
CA ALA A 900 -34.94 12.79 -6.48
C ALA A 900 -33.77 12.28 -7.36
N CYS A 901 -33.89 12.49 -8.67
CA CYS A 901 -32.95 12.01 -9.69
C CYS A 901 -31.50 12.42 -9.40
N LEU A 902 -30.55 11.49 -9.62
CA LEU A 902 -29.10 11.74 -9.67
C LEU A 902 -28.45 12.34 -8.40
N THR A 903 -29.22 12.67 -7.37
CA THR A 903 -28.70 13.34 -6.16
C THR A 903 -27.74 12.48 -5.34
N GLY A 904 -27.75 11.17 -5.55
CA GLY A 904 -26.82 10.21 -4.99
C GLY A 904 -25.64 9.86 -5.90
N GLN A 905 -25.44 10.51 -7.04
CA GLN A 905 -24.31 10.23 -7.93
C GLN A 905 -23.01 10.87 -7.39
N VAL A 906 -22.08 10.07 -6.85
CA VAL A 906 -20.84 10.54 -6.20
C VAL A 906 -19.58 10.41 -7.07
N GLN A 907 -19.71 10.10 -8.36
CA GLN A 907 -18.56 9.96 -9.27
C GLN A 907 -18.08 11.30 -9.87
N SER A 908 -18.90 12.34 -9.83
CA SER A 908 -18.55 13.65 -10.35
C SER A 908 -18.20 14.63 -9.24
N ASN A 909 -17.31 15.56 -9.54
CA ASN A 909 -17.08 16.72 -8.67
C ASN A 909 -18.39 17.48 -8.43
N ASN A 910 -18.48 18.14 -7.27
CA ASN A 910 -19.59 19.03 -6.93
C ASN A 910 -20.97 18.34 -6.92
N ASN A 911 -21.04 17.12 -6.38
CA ASN A 911 -22.30 16.43 -6.18
C ASN A 911 -22.96 16.80 -4.84
N LEU A 912 -24.28 16.68 -4.80
CA LEU A 912 -25.09 17.11 -3.66
C LEU A 912 -24.90 16.22 -2.43
N ALA A 913 -24.80 14.90 -2.61
CA ALA A 913 -24.61 13.95 -1.51
C ALA A 913 -23.34 14.25 -0.71
N GLU A 914 -22.19 14.35 -1.36
CA GLU A 914 -20.92 14.66 -0.69
C GLU A 914 -20.89 16.07 -0.12
N ALA A 915 -21.60 17.03 -0.73
CA ALA A 915 -21.73 18.37 -0.19
C ALA A 915 -22.50 18.39 1.14
N PHE A 916 -23.58 17.61 1.25
CA PHE A 916 -24.30 17.40 2.53
C PHE A 916 -23.46 16.66 3.56
N LEU A 917 -22.76 15.59 3.15
CA LEU A 917 -21.90 14.80 4.04
C LEU A 917 -20.65 15.56 4.49
N GLY A 918 -20.12 16.46 3.66
CA GLY A 918 -19.00 17.33 3.99
C GLY A 918 -19.46 18.56 4.77
N SER A 919 -19.60 19.68 4.05
CA SER A 919 -19.90 21.00 4.59
C SER A 919 -21.32 21.16 5.12
N GLY A 920 -22.29 20.41 4.60
CA GLY A 920 -23.68 20.50 5.02
C GLY A 920 -23.99 19.87 6.37
N GLY A 921 -23.09 19.07 6.95
CA GLY A 921 -23.26 18.52 8.30
C GLY A 921 -24.23 17.34 8.43
N ALA A 922 -24.61 16.67 7.34
CA ALA A 922 -25.40 15.44 7.41
C ALA A 922 -24.58 14.29 8.00
N ALA A 923 -25.25 13.37 8.72
CA ALA A 923 -24.66 12.08 9.12
C ALA A 923 -24.90 11.00 8.07
N VAL A 924 -26.07 11.04 7.43
CA VAL A 924 -26.49 10.10 6.40
C VAL A 924 -27.13 10.86 5.24
N PHE A 925 -26.86 10.43 4.01
CA PHE A 925 -27.53 10.88 2.80
C PHE A 925 -28.03 9.68 2.00
N ILE A 926 -29.30 9.70 1.60
CA ILE A 926 -29.92 8.69 0.73
C ILE A 926 -30.32 9.38 -0.56
N GLY A 927 -29.90 8.86 -1.71
CA GLY A 927 -30.24 9.43 -3.01
C GLY A 927 -30.07 8.46 -4.18
N ALA A 928 -30.74 8.77 -5.28
CA ALA A 928 -30.65 8.00 -6.53
C ALA A 928 -29.34 8.31 -7.27
N THR A 929 -28.67 7.27 -7.75
CA THR A 929 -27.46 7.36 -8.59
C THR A 929 -27.78 7.62 -10.06
N GLU A 930 -29.05 7.39 -10.45
CA GLU A 930 -29.54 7.52 -11.82
C GLU A 930 -30.80 8.41 -11.89
N VAL A 931 -31.29 8.64 -13.11
CA VAL A 931 -32.61 9.27 -13.33
C VAL A 931 -33.71 8.35 -12.81
N SER A 932 -34.42 8.81 -11.78
CA SER A 932 -35.43 8.04 -11.05
C SER A 932 -36.87 8.39 -11.48
N PRO A 933 -37.76 7.41 -11.72
CA PRO A 933 -39.14 7.67 -12.13
C PRO A 933 -39.98 8.28 -10.99
N ARG A 934 -41.02 9.06 -11.34
CA ARG A 934 -41.83 9.77 -10.35
C ARG A 934 -42.54 8.82 -9.38
N ASP A 935 -43.29 7.88 -9.93
CA ASP A 935 -44.17 7.02 -9.14
C ASP A 935 -43.37 5.98 -8.36
N GLY A 936 -42.30 5.46 -8.98
CA GLY A 936 -41.27 4.68 -8.30
C GLY A 936 -40.72 5.32 -7.04
N ASN A 937 -40.26 6.56 -7.16
CA ASN A 937 -39.82 7.35 -6.02
C ASN A 937 -40.91 7.48 -4.96
N ASN A 938 -42.15 7.76 -5.35
CA ASN A 938 -43.25 7.91 -4.39
C ASN A 938 -43.48 6.61 -3.60
N ARG A 939 -43.43 5.46 -4.26
CA ARG A 939 -43.55 4.13 -3.65
C ARG A 939 -42.37 3.85 -2.71
N LEU A 940 -41.14 3.96 -3.21
CA LEU A 940 -39.93 3.67 -2.43
C LEU A 940 -39.80 4.61 -1.22
N GLY A 941 -40.13 5.89 -1.39
CA GLY A 941 -40.14 6.89 -0.33
C GLY A 941 -41.08 6.49 0.81
N LYS A 942 -42.29 6.04 0.50
CA LYS A 942 -43.25 5.51 1.49
C LYS A 942 -42.74 4.22 2.12
N LYS A 943 -42.29 3.25 1.31
CA LYS A 943 -41.85 1.92 1.79
C LYS A 943 -40.68 2.04 2.79
N ILE A 944 -39.73 2.94 2.54
CA ILE A 944 -38.59 3.18 3.45
C ILE A 944 -39.04 3.96 4.69
N THR A 945 -39.74 5.08 4.53
CA THR A 945 -40.09 5.94 5.68
C THR A 945 -41.13 5.29 6.60
N GLY A 946 -42.07 4.51 6.06
CA GLY A 946 -43.03 3.70 6.83
C GLY A 946 -42.39 2.57 7.63
N ARG A 947 -41.16 2.19 7.27
CA ARG A 947 -40.31 1.22 7.99
C ARG A 947 -39.25 1.88 8.84
N HIS A 948 -39.18 3.22 8.89
CA HIS A 948 -38.28 3.93 9.80
C HIS A 948 -38.91 4.07 11.19
N ARG A 949 -39.03 2.95 11.92
CA ARG A 949 -39.73 2.84 13.21
C ARG A 949 -38.80 2.74 14.42
N ASP A 950 -39.33 2.98 15.62
CA ASP A 950 -38.56 2.89 16.86
C ASP A 950 -37.84 1.55 16.99
N GLY A 951 -36.57 1.61 17.41
CA GLY A 951 -35.70 0.43 17.49
C GLY A 951 -35.01 0.05 16.18
N GLN A 952 -35.45 0.55 15.01
CA GLN A 952 -34.86 0.22 13.72
C GLN A 952 -33.90 1.32 13.23
N SER A 953 -32.74 0.91 12.72
CA SER A 953 -31.83 1.79 11.99
C SER A 953 -32.40 2.19 10.62
N ILE A 954 -31.94 3.32 10.07
CA ILE A 954 -32.33 3.77 8.74
C ILE A 954 -31.88 2.77 7.66
N GLY A 955 -30.75 2.10 7.85
CA GLY A 955 -30.28 1.05 6.97
C GLY A 955 -31.20 -0.17 6.98
N SER A 956 -31.71 -0.58 8.14
CA SER A 956 -32.70 -1.66 8.24
C SER A 956 -34.01 -1.27 7.54
N ALA A 957 -34.50 -0.06 7.78
CA ALA A 957 -35.69 0.48 7.10
C ALA A 957 -35.51 0.51 5.57
N PHE A 958 -34.33 0.91 5.11
CA PHE A 958 -33.97 0.96 3.70
C PHE A 958 -33.89 -0.42 3.05
N ARG A 959 -33.16 -1.36 3.67
CA ARG A 959 -33.09 -2.77 3.23
C ARG A 959 -34.48 -3.37 3.11
N ASN A 960 -35.30 -3.24 4.16
CA ASN A 960 -36.64 -3.84 4.18
C ASN A 960 -37.60 -3.14 3.21
N GLY A 961 -37.43 -1.83 2.99
CA GLY A 961 -38.14 -1.10 1.94
C GLY A 961 -37.81 -1.62 0.54
N LYS A 962 -36.53 -1.93 0.28
CA LYS A 962 -36.10 -2.57 -0.97
C LYS A 962 -36.61 -4.00 -1.10
N ARG A 963 -36.49 -4.85 -0.09
CA ARG A 963 -37.05 -6.22 -0.13
C ARG A 963 -38.55 -6.23 -0.41
N SER A 964 -39.29 -5.31 0.21
CA SER A 964 -40.72 -5.11 -0.07
C SER A 964 -41.03 -4.63 -1.48
N LEU A 965 -40.09 -3.96 -2.15
CA LEU A 965 -40.21 -3.59 -3.56
C LEU A 965 -39.81 -4.76 -4.47
N ALA A 966 -38.84 -5.59 -4.06
CA ALA A 966 -38.44 -6.78 -4.80
C ALA A 966 -39.59 -7.80 -4.95
N GLY A 967 -40.47 -7.94 -3.94
CA GLY A 967 -41.71 -8.72 -4.07
C GLY A 967 -42.79 -8.11 -4.99
N ASP A 968 -42.52 -6.94 -5.61
CA ASP A 968 -43.31 -6.43 -6.73
C ASP A 968 -42.84 -6.99 -8.08
N ILE A 969 -41.68 -7.67 -8.12
CA ILE A 969 -41.13 -8.33 -9.30
C ILE A 969 -41.81 -9.70 -9.45
N HIS A 970 -42.39 -9.96 -10.62
CA HIS A 970 -42.95 -11.25 -11.09
C HIS A 970 -44.31 -11.73 -10.52
N TRP A 971 -45.31 -11.67 -11.40
CA TRP A 971 -46.36 -12.68 -11.75
C TRP A 971 -47.38 -12.05 -12.72
N TYR A 972 -47.53 -10.71 -12.66
CA TYR A 972 -48.30 -9.86 -13.60
C TYR A 972 -47.45 -8.81 -14.34
N THR A 973 -46.15 -8.80 -14.10
CA THR A 973 -45.23 -7.79 -14.62
C THR A 973 -44.70 -8.24 -15.99
N THR A 974 -44.68 -7.32 -16.95
CA THR A 974 -43.88 -7.52 -18.17
C THR A 974 -42.40 -7.40 -17.82
N CYS A 975 -41.47 -7.85 -18.68
CA CYS A 975 -40.03 -7.65 -18.46
C CYS A 975 -39.67 -6.18 -18.18
N TRP A 976 -40.51 -5.27 -18.65
CA TRP A 976 -40.33 -3.84 -18.49
C TRP A 976 -40.65 -3.41 -17.05
N GLN A 977 -41.72 -3.91 -16.42
CA GLN A 977 -42.01 -3.61 -15.01
C GLN A 977 -40.88 -4.11 -14.13
N ASP A 978 -40.38 -5.31 -14.42
CA ASP A 978 -39.25 -5.89 -13.68
C ASP A 978 -38.02 -5.00 -13.85
N GLN A 979 -37.73 -4.53 -15.07
CA GLN A 979 -36.66 -3.57 -15.33
C GLN A 979 -36.80 -2.30 -14.46
N VAL A 980 -38.01 -1.75 -14.32
CA VAL A 980 -38.29 -0.54 -13.53
C VAL A 980 -38.07 -0.77 -12.04
N VAL A 981 -38.57 -1.88 -11.50
CA VAL A 981 -38.39 -2.22 -10.09
C VAL A 981 -36.91 -2.51 -9.80
N LYS A 982 -36.24 -3.33 -10.62
CA LYS A 982 -34.80 -3.61 -10.53
C LYS A 982 -33.99 -2.32 -10.56
N LYS A 983 -34.36 -1.37 -11.43
CA LYS A 983 -33.75 -0.05 -11.50
C LYS A 983 -33.90 0.72 -10.19
N GLU A 984 -35.08 0.73 -9.57
CA GLU A 984 -35.33 1.39 -8.27
C GLU A 984 -34.54 0.75 -7.12
N LEU A 985 -34.48 -0.58 -7.08
CA LEU A 985 -33.68 -1.34 -6.10
C LEU A 985 -32.19 -1.01 -6.19
N LEU A 986 -31.67 -0.90 -7.41
CA LEU A 986 -30.25 -0.72 -7.66
C LEU A 986 -29.79 0.74 -7.55
N MET A 987 -30.63 1.72 -7.92
CA MET A 987 -30.18 3.12 -8.04
C MET A 987 -30.05 3.85 -6.71
N TYR A 988 -30.76 3.46 -5.65
CA TYR A 988 -30.68 4.18 -4.38
C TYR A 988 -29.56 3.62 -3.52
N ASN A 989 -28.67 4.49 -3.04
CA ASN A 989 -27.59 4.17 -2.10
C ASN A 989 -27.77 4.94 -0.79
N ILE A 990 -27.24 4.36 0.31
CA ILE A 990 -27.03 5.05 1.58
C ILE A 990 -25.56 5.45 1.68
N TYR A 991 -25.32 6.74 1.87
CA TYR A 991 -24.01 7.28 2.25
C TYR A 991 -24.03 7.70 3.71
N GLY A 992 -23.03 7.27 4.49
CA GLY A 992 -23.00 7.38 5.94
C GLY A 992 -23.14 6.02 6.63
N ASP A 993 -23.18 6.05 7.96
CA ASP A 993 -23.39 4.84 8.78
C ASP A 993 -24.85 4.36 8.69
N PRO A 994 -25.11 3.16 8.14
CA PRO A 994 -26.47 2.63 8.00
C PRO A 994 -27.12 2.29 9.35
N PHE A 995 -26.36 2.20 10.44
CA PHE A 995 -26.87 1.98 11.80
C PHE A 995 -27.50 3.25 12.41
N ARG A 996 -27.34 4.42 11.78
CA ARG A 996 -27.96 5.69 12.21
C ARG A 996 -29.49 5.53 12.35
N GLY A 997 -30.11 6.28 13.25
CA GLY A 997 -31.57 6.20 13.44
C GLY A 997 -32.01 5.19 14.51
N THR A 998 -31.09 4.73 15.34
CA THR A 998 -31.35 4.04 16.62
C THR A 998 -31.16 5.01 17.80
N THR A 999 -31.77 4.71 18.97
CA THR A 999 -31.51 5.50 20.20
C THR A 999 -30.11 5.16 20.74
N ALA A 1000 -29.39 6.17 21.23
CA ALA A 1000 -27.95 6.14 21.52
C ALA A 1000 -27.48 5.19 22.64
N ALA A 1001 -28.37 4.33 23.15
CA ALA A 1001 -28.10 3.41 24.24
C ALA A 1001 -28.77 2.04 24.04
N SER A 1002 -29.16 1.67 22.82
CA SER A 1002 -29.55 0.28 22.58
C SER A 1002 -28.30 -0.60 22.76
N PRO A 1003 -28.27 -1.49 23.79
CA PRO A 1003 -27.31 -2.58 23.81
C PRO A 1003 -27.46 -3.35 22.50
N LYS A 1004 -26.39 -4.05 22.06
CA LYS A 1004 -26.40 -5.07 20.98
C LYS A 1004 -27.82 -5.30 20.52
N GLU A 1005 -28.23 -4.74 19.38
CA GLU A 1005 -29.57 -4.99 18.83
C GLU A 1005 -29.75 -6.49 18.96
N SER A 1006 -30.57 -6.91 19.94
CA SER A 1006 -30.59 -8.30 20.34
C SER A 1006 -31.08 -8.96 19.09
N VAL A 1007 -30.22 -9.79 18.49
CA VAL A 1007 -30.45 -10.53 17.25
C VAL A 1007 -31.96 -10.60 17.06
N PRO A 1008 -32.56 -9.92 16.06
CA PRO A 1008 -33.91 -10.27 15.67
C PRO A 1008 -33.77 -11.74 15.28
N LYS A 1009 -34.00 -12.63 16.25
CA LYS A 1009 -34.02 -14.06 15.99
C LYS A 1009 -35.15 -14.15 15.00
N ILE A 1010 -34.85 -14.61 13.79
CA ILE A 1010 -35.87 -14.84 12.77
C ILE A 1010 -36.96 -15.61 13.50
N THR A 1011 -38.09 -14.93 13.65
CA THR A 1011 -39.22 -15.52 14.32
C THR A 1011 -39.88 -16.30 13.21
N TYR A 1012 -39.59 -17.60 13.18
CA TYR A 1012 -40.24 -18.46 12.22
C TYR A 1012 -41.70 -18.62 12.61
N ASP A 1013 -42.56 -18.44 11.63
CA ASP A 1013 -43.97 -18.69 11.75
C ASP A 1013 -44.20 -20.20 11.85
N PRO A 1014 -45.09 -20.66 12.75
CA PRO A 1014 -45.45 -22.06 12.79
C PRO A 1014 -46.08 -22.44 11.45
N PRO A 1015 -45.76 -23.62 10.89
CA PRO A 1015 -46.43 -24.10 9.69
C PRO A 1015 -47.91 -24.31 9.97
N ILE A 1016 -48.76 -23.54 9.29
CA ILE A 1016 -50.21 -23.60 9.40
C ILE A 1016 -50.79 -24.08 8.07
N GLU A 1017 -51.59 -25.15 8.11
CA GLU A 1017 -52.24 -25.69 6.91
C GLU A 1017 -53.39 -24.80 6.45
N ASP A 1018 -54.11 -24.12 7.36
CA ASP A 1018 -55.23 -23.25 7.03
C ASP A 1018 -54.93 -21.81 7.48
N LEU A 1019 -54.85 -20.89 6.52
CA LEU A 1019 -54.58 -19.47 6.73
C LEU A 1019 -55.84 -18.63 6.46
N PRO A 1020 -56.56 -18.16 7.50
CA PRO A 1020 -57.62 -17.18 7.34
C PRO A 1020 -57.03 -15.77 7.19
N VAL A 1021 -57.53 -15.02 6.22
CA VAL A 1021 -57.10 -13.64 5.92
C VAL A 1021 -58.30 -12.71 6.04
N ALA A 1022 -58.20 -11.72 6.92
CA ALA A 1022 -59.23 -10.70 7.11
C ALA A 1022 -58.70 -9.34 6.65
N ILE A 1023 -59.38 -8.73 5.69
CA ILE A 1023 -58.96 -7.50 5.02
C ILE A 1023 -59.92 -6.37 5.42
N PRO A 1024 -59.42 -5.25 5.96
CA PRO A 1024 -60.25 -4.09 6.28
C PRO A 1024 -60.99 -3.53 5.05
N MET A 1025 -62.15 -2.91 5.27
CA MET A 1025 -62.85 -2.20 4.19
C MET A 1025 -61.97 -1.09 3.63
N TYR A 1026 -61.88 -0.99 2.31
CA TYR A 1026 -61.15 0.09 1.67
C TYR A 1026 -61.77 1.46 1.96
N VAL A 1027 -60.96 2.50 1.79
CA VAL A 1027 -61.38 3.90 1.82
C VAL A 1027 -61.07 4.55 0.47
N VAL A 1028 -61.88 5.53 0.07
CA VAL A 1028 -61.75 6.27 -1.17
C VAL A 1028 -61.45 7.73 -0.85
N GLU A 1029 -60.39 8.26 -1.44
CA GLU A 1029 -60.02 9.67 -1.37
C GLU A 1029 -59.95 10.25 -2.79
N THR A 1030 -60.83 11.19 -3.12
CA THR A 1030 -60.77 11.89 -4.41
C THR A 1030 -59.72 12.98 -4.37
N ASP A 1031 -58.76 12.94 -5.29
CA ASP A 1031 -57.70 13.94 -5.36
C ASP A 1031 -58.16 15.23 -6.07
N SER A 1032 -57.28 16.25 -6.08
CA SER A 1032 -57.58 17.55 -6.68
C SER A 1032 -57.80 17.50 -8.20
N GLU A 1033 -57.45 16.39 -8.84
CA GLU A 1033 -57.61 16.16 -10.29
C GLU A 1033 -58.90 15.39 -10.61
N GLY A 1034 -59.65 14.95 -9.58
CA GLY A 1034 -60.93 14.26 -9.73
C GLY A 1034 -60.80 12.74 -9.88
N TYR A 1035 -59.64 12.18 -9.54
CA TYR A 1035 -59.42 10.73 -9.51
C TYR A 1035 -59.69 10.17 -8.13
N ASP A 1036 -60.33 9.01 -8.08
CA ASP A 1036 -60.61 8.27 -6.85
C ASP A 1036 -59.43 7.37 -6.51
N ARG A 1037 -58.79 7.63 -5.37
CA ARG A 1037 -57.70 6.80 -4.84
C ARG A 1037 -58.24 5.84 -3.81
N VAL A 1038 -58.24 4.57 -4.17
CA VAL A 1038 -58.70 3.48 -3.30
C VAL A 1038 -57.52 2.93 -2.51
N ARG A 1039 -57.65 2.80 -1.19
CA ARG A 1039 -56.64 2.16 -0.34
C ARG A 1039 -57.27 1.31 0.76
N ILE A 1040 -56.60 0.24 1.16
CA ILE A 1040 -56.98 -0.52 2.36
C ILE A 1040 -56.29 0.15 3.56
N PRO A 1041 -57.01 0.44 4.67
CA PRO A 1041 -56.45 1.11 5.84
C PRO A 1041 -55.64 0.15 6.73
N ASP A 1042 -54.61 -0.47 6.16
CA ASP A 1042 -53.66 -1.36 6.83
C ASP A 1042 -52.26 -1.12 6.27
N ASP A 1043 -51.48 -0.26 6.92
CA ASP A 1043 -50.15 0.14 6.43
C ASP A 1043 -49.10 -0.98 6.53
N GLU A 1044 -49.42 -2.12 7.14
CA GLU A 1044 -48.51 -3.28 7.27
C GLU A 1044 -48.63 -4.21 6.06
N HIS A 1045 -49.86 -4.53 5.66
CA HIS A 1045 -50.14 -5.55 4.63
C HIS A 1045 -50.69 -4.97 3.33
N ALA A 1046 -51.32 -3.79 3.35
CA ALA A 1046 -51.89 -3.20 2.16
C ALA A 1046 -50.82 -2.59 1.25
N ASP A 1047 -50.94 -2.82 -0.05
CA ASP A 1047 -50.14 -2.18 -1.08
C ASP A 1047 -51.03 -1.86 -2.31
N LEU A 1048 -50.45 -1.33 -3.38
CA LEU A 1048 -51.13 -1.11 -4.66
C LEU A 1048 -50.56 -2.04 -5.73
N LEU A 1049 -51.45 -2.67 -6.52
CA LEU A 1049 -51.04 -3.34 -7.74
C LEU A 1049 -50.81 -2.31 -8.84
N ASP A 1050 -49.58 -2.26 -9.32
CA ASP A 1050 -49.11 -1.25 -10.25
C ASP A 1050 -48.65 -1.91 -11.56
N VAL A 1051 -49.61 -2.11 -12.46
CA VAL A 1051 -49.37 -2.63 -13.80
C VAL A 1051 -49.63 -1.49 -14.79
N VAL A 1052 -48.65 -1.15 -15.63
CA VAL A 1052 -48.77 -0.07 -16.59
C VAL A 1052 -49.96 -0.27 -17.51
N ASN A 1053 -50.63 0.86 -17.74
CA ASN A 1053 -51.90 0.98 -18.44
C ASN A 1053 -53.10 0.36 -17.71
N GLU A 1054 -52.90 -0.34 -16.59
CA GLU A 1054 -53.99 -0.88 -15.76
C GLU A 1054 -54.38 0.07 -14.63
N PRO A 1055 -55.61 -0.05 -14.09
CA PRO A 1055 -56.08 0.73 -12.94
C PRO A 1055 -55.28 0.45 -11.66
N LEU A 1056 -54.99 1.50 -10.88
CA LEU A 1056 -54.32 1.39 -9.58
C LEU A 1056 -55.29 0.85 -8.52
N VAL A 1057 -55.22 -0.46 -8.26
CA VAL A 1057 -56.11 -1.17 -7.33
C VAL A 1057 -55.35 -1.68 -6.10
N PRO A 1058 -55.95 -1.69 -4.90
CA PRO A 1058 -55.28 -2.15 -3.69
C PRO A 1058 -55.16 -3.68 -3.61
N ILE A 1059 -54.02 -4.12 -3.11
CA ILE A 1059 -53.68 -5.53 -2.82
C ILE A 1059 -53.36 -5.71 -1.34
N TYR A 1060 -53.33 -6.96 -0.90
CA TYR A 1060 -53.06 -7.30 0.50
C TYR A 1060 -52.03 -8.43 0.57
N ARG A 1061 -50.86 -8.16 1.15
CA ARG A 1061 -49.73 -9.10 1.21
C ARG A 1061 -49.54 -9.67 2.60
N ILE A 1062 -49.31 -10.97 2.65
CA ILE A 1062 -48.98 -11.71 3.87
C ILE A 1062 -47.63 -12.36 3.64
N THR A 1063 -46.73 -12.20 4.58
CA THR A 1063 -45.42 -12.84 4.56
C THR A 1063 -45.33 -13.81 5.72
N ALA A 1064 -44.89 -15.04 5.46
CA ALA A 1064 -44.60 -16.05 6.47
C ALA A 1064 -43.15 -16.52 6.33
N ASN A 1065 -42.41 -16.55 7.43
CA ASN A 1065 -41.04 -17.05 7.46
C ASN A 1065 -41.02 -18.47 8.02
N TYR A 1066 -40.73 -19.47 7.21
CA TYR A 1066 -40.61 -20.85 7.66
C TYR A 1066 -39.16 -21.24 7.97
N GLU A 1067 -39.00 -22.06 9.01
CA GLU A 1067 -37.68 -22.51 9.46
C GLU A 1067 -37.02 -23.49 8.46
N PRO A 1068 -35.68 -23.64 8.52
CA PRO A 1068 -34.98 -24.61 7.67
C PRO A 1068 -35.58 -26.02 7.79
N GLY A 1069 -35.79 -26.66 6.65
CA GLY A 1069 -36.44 -27.98 6.56
C GLY A 1069 -37.95 -27.93 6.31
N ILE A 1070 -38.58 -26.75 6.33
CA ILE A 1070 -39.95 -26.57 5.84
C ILE A 1070 -39.90 -25.99 4.42
N ARG A 1071 -40.69 -26.57 3.50
CA ARG A 1071 -40.87 -26.07 2.14
C ARG A 1071 -42.34 -26.06 1.77
N VAL A 1072 -42.88 -24.89 1.45
CA VAL A 1072 -44.20 -24.72 0.86
C VAL A 1072 -44.15 -25.15 -0.60
N ASN A 1073 -45.02 -26.07 -0.98
CA ASN A 1073 -45.15 -26.57 -2.35
C ASN A 1073 -46.30 -25.90 -3.08
N ASN A 1074 -47.37 -25.53 -2.37
CA ASN A 1074 -48.60 -25.01 -2.97
C ASN A 1074 -49.40 -24.19 -1.96
N ILE A 1075 -50.15 -23.19 -2.45
CA ILE A 1075 -51.16 -22.45 -1.69
C ILE A 1075 -52.43 -22.41 -2.52
N GLU A 1076 -53.53 -22.89 -1.96
CA GLU A 1076 -54.84 -22.93 -2.62
C GLU A 1076 -55.86 -22.07 -1.86
N MET A 1077 -56.59 -21.19 -2.56
CA MET A 1077 -57.72 -20.50 -1.93
C MET A 1077 -58.91 -21.45 -1.78
N THR A 1078 -59.34 -21.69 -0.54
CA THR A 1078 -60.47 -22.59 -0.24
C THR A 1078 -61.80 -21.86 -0.21
N SER A 1079 -61.82 -20.57 0.17
CA SER A 1079 -63.02 -19.73 0.14
C SER A 1079 -62.69 -18.23 0.19
N ARG A 1080 -63.68 -17.42 -0.18
CA ARG A 1080 -63.71 -15.96 0.05
C ARG A 1080 -65.10 -15.49 0.46
N SER A 1081 -65.19 -14.28 1.01
CA SER A 1081 -66.44 -13.68 1.48
C SER A 1081 -67.46 -13.43 0.36
N GLU A 1082 -68.66 -12.99 0.73
CA GLU A 1082 -69.56 -12.35 -0.23
C GLU A 1082 -68.92 -11.07 -0.77
N GLU A 1083 -69.30 -10.70 -1.99
CA GLU A 1083 -68.80 -9.51 -2.66
C GLU A 1083 -69.53 -8.25 -2.20
N SER A 1084 -68.78 -7.17 -1.99
CA SER A 1084 -69.32 -5.81 -1.92
C SER A 1084 -69.10 -5.10 -3.25
N HIS A 1085 -70.13 -4.44 -3.77
CA HIS A 1085 -70.10 -3.79 -5.07
C HIS A 1085 -70.22 -2.27 -4.93
N GLU A 1086 -69.39 -1.52 -5.66
CA GLU A 1086 -69.46 -0.07 -5.79
C GLU A 1086 -69.36 0.34 -7.26
N ALA A 1087 -70.08 1.37 -7.67
CA ALA A 1087 -70.14 1.84 -9.05
C ALA A 1087 -69.73 3.31 -9.15
N GLY A 1088 -69.10 3.67 -10.26
CA GLY A 1088 -68.74 5.05 -10.58
C GLY A 1088 -67.42 5.54 -9.97
N LEU A 1089 -66.53 4.63 -9.57
CA LEU A 1089 -65.20 4.99 -9.10
C LEU A 1089 -64.33 5.38 -10.31
N ASN A 1090 -63.78 6.58 -10.32
CA ASN A 1090 -62.89 7.06 -11.36
C ASN A 1090 -61.43 6.79 -10.98
N ILE A 1091 -61.02 5.52 -11.03
CA ILE A 1091 -59.67 5.11 -10.61
C ILE A 1091 -58.64 5.46 -11.69
N PRO A 1092 -57.52 6.11 -11.33
CA PRO A 1092 -56.46 6.41 -12.28
C PRO A 1092 -55.74 5.14 -12.73
N THR A 1093 -55.31 5.10 -13.98
CA THR A 1093 -54.41 4.07 -14.48
C THR A 1093 -52.96 4.36 -14.09
N SER A 1094 -52.11 3.33 -14.07
CA SER A 1094 -50.67 3.49 -13.95
C SER A 1094 -50.06 3.93 -15.29
N TRP A 1095 -49.16 4.92 -15.27
CA TRP A 1095 -48.55 5.50 -16.47
C TRP A 1095 -47.01 5.56 -16.41
N TRP A 1096 -46.38 5.33 -17.55
CA TRP A 1096 -44.91 5.37 -17.71
C TRP A 1096 -44.32 6.78 -17.79
N ASN A 1097 -44.92 7.72 -18.54
CA ASN A 1097 -44.31 9.02 -18.83
C ASN A 1097 -45.35 10.13 -19.01
N GLN A 1098 -45.18 11.24 -18.30
CA GLN A 1098 -46.07 12.41 -18.41
C GLN A 1098 -45.92 13.24 -19.72
N LYS A 1099 -45.24 12.74 -20.76
CA LYS A 1099 -44.89 13.58 -21.94
C LYS A 1099 -44.99 12.96 -23.34
N ILE A 1100 -45.71 11.84 -23.53
CA ILE A 1100 -46.06 11.38 -24.89
C ILE A 1100 -47.59 11.45 -25.01
N PRO A 1101 -48.17 12.04 -26.09
CA PRO A 1101 -49.61 12.00 -26.31
C PRO A 1101 -50.08 10.55 -26.33
N GLN A 1102 -51.24 10.27 -25.72
CA GLN A 1102 -51.78 8.91 -25.61
C GLN A 1102 -51.72 8.18 -26.96
N GLY A 1103 -50.95 7.10 -27.01
CA GLY A 1103 -50.89 6.20 -28.15
C GLY A 1103 -52.07 5.23 -28.13
N PRO A 1104 -52.43 4.62 -29.27
CA PRO A 1104 -53.51 3.63 -29.36
C PRO A 1104 -53.27 2.30 -28.60
N GLY A 1105 -52.33 2.27 -27.65
CA GLY A 1105 -52.08 1.17 -26.71
C GLY A 1105 -52.21 1.55 -25.23
N ASP A 1106 -52.67 2.78 -24.92
CA ASP A 1106 -52.74 3.33 -23.55
C ASP A 1106 -54.13 3.16 -22.90
N VAL A 1107 -54.87 2.12 -23.30
CA VAL A 1107 -56.18 1.79 -22.74
C VAL A 1107 -56.02 0.60 -21.79
N PRO A 1108 -56.63 0.62 -20.59
CA PRO A 1108 -56.72 -0.55 -19.72
C PRO A 1108 -57.12 -1.81 -20.47
N SER A 1109 -56.68 -2.96 -19.96
CA SER A 1109 -57.18 -4.22 -20.48
C SER A 1109 -58.71 -4.25 -20.33
N PRO A 1110 -59.44 -4.67 -21.38
CA PRO A 1110 -60.89 -4.76 -21.30
C PRO A 1110 -61.31 -5.80 -20.25
N GLY A 1111 -62.32 -5.49 -19.45
CA GLY A 1111 -62.84 -6.37 -18.40
C GLY A 1111 -62.40 -5.96 -17.00
N THR A 1112 -62.29 -6.95 -16.11
CA THR A 1112 -62.03 -6.75 -14.68
C THR A 1112 -60.55 -6.98 -14.38
N PHE A 1113 -59.94 -6.07 -13.64
CA PHE A 1113 -58.54 -6.11 -13.21
C PHE A 1113 -58.43 -6.10 -11.67
N PRO A 1114 -57.53 -6.89 -11.07
CA PRO A 1114 -56.76 -7.97 -11.70
C PRO A 1114 -57.67 -9.16 -12.05
N PRO A 1115 -57.26 -10.08 -12.93
CA PRO A 1115 -58.12 -11.18 -13.34
C PRO A 1115 -58.00 -12.44 -12.46
N ASP A 1116 -57.01 -12.50 -11.57
CA ASP A 1116 -56.79 -13.61 -10.63
C ASP A 1116 -57.05 -13.17 -9.19
N ASP A 1117 -57.40 -14.11 -8.30
CA ASP A 1117 -57.80 -13.80 -6.93
C ASP A 1117 -56.62 -13.59 -5.96
N PHE A 1118 -55.50 -14.25 -6.24
CA PHE A 1118 -54.29 -14.18 -5.44
C PHE A 1118 -53.09 -14.72 -6.23
N HIS A 1119 -51.90 -14.48 -5.71
CA HIS A 1119 -50.64 -15.05 -6.15
C HIS A 1119 -49.78 -15.38 -4.93
N TRP A 1120 -48.88 -16.35 -5.05
CA TRP A 1120 -47.89 -16.60 -4.01
C TRP A 1120 -46.54 -16.96 -4.61
N GLU A 1121 -45.49 -16.58 -3.89
CA GLU A 1121 -44.10 -16.93 -4.19
C GLU A 1121 -43.39 -17.39 -2.92
N ALA A 1122 -42.27 -18.07 -3.11
CA ALA A 1122 -41.43 -18.51 -2.02
C ALA A 1122 -39.96 -18.25 -2.35
N ILE A 1123 -39.33 -17.46 -1.49
CA ILE A 1123 -37.94 -17.02 -1.60
C ILE A 1123 -37.11 -17.87 -0.65
N GLU A 1124 -36.10 -18.55 -1.18
CA GLU A 1124 -35.15 -19.30 -0.36
C GLU A 1124 -34.22 -18.34 0.38
N ARG A 1125 -33.90 -18.65 1.63
CA ARG A 1125 -33.03 -17.83 2.48
C ARG A 1125 -31.69 -18.53 2.71
N LEU A 1126 -30.62 -17.75 2.90
CA LEU A 1126 -29.27 -18.27 3.22
C LEU A 1126 -29.17 -19.17 4.45
N ASP A 1127 -30.10 -19.06 5.40
CA ASP A 1127 -30.16 -19.92 6.58
C ASP A 1127 -30.79 -21.30 6.26
N GLY A 1128 -31.21 -21.53 5.02
CA GLY A 1128 -31.95 -22.71 4.58
C GLY A 1128 -33.46 -22.61 4.84
N GLY A 1129 -33.94 -21.52 5.44
CA GLY A 1129 -35.37 -21.23 5.62
C GLY A 1129 -36.05 -20.81 4.32
N GLN A 1130 -37.34 -20.49 4.40
CA GLN A 1130 -38.14 -20.04 3.25
C GLN A 1130 -39.03 -18.87 3.66
N GLU A 1131 -38.93 -17.75 2.95
CA GLU A 1131 -39.86 -16.61 3.06
C GLU A 1131 -40.97 -16.81 2.02
N VAL A 1132 -42.22 -16.91 2.47
CA VAL A 1132 -43.37 -17.12 1.58
C VAL A 1132 -44.21 -15.86 1.57
N ILE A 1133 -44.47 -15.34 0.38
CA ILE A 1133 -45.24 -14.11 0.17
C ILE A 1133 -46.53 -14.47 -0.54
N LEU A 1134 -47.67 -14.28 0.13
CA LEU A 1134 -49.01 -14.44 -0.42
C LEU A 1134 -49.60 -13.06 -0.70
N THR A 1135 -49.82 -12.74 -1.97
CA THR A 1135 -50.48 -11.52 -2.43
C THR A 1135 -51.93 -11.81 -2.76
N VAL A 1136 -52.86 -11.24 -2.01
CA VAL A 1136 -54.31 -11.37 -2.22
C VAL A 1136 -54.82 -10.15 -3.00
N HIS A 1137 -55.75 -10.37 -3.95
CA HIS A 1137 -56.45 -9.33 -4.69
C HIS A 1137 -57.88 -9.18 -4.16
N PRO A 1138 -58.09 -8.31 -3.15
CA PRO A 1138 -59.41 -8.11 -2.61
C PRO A 1138 -60.26 -7.17 -3.46
N PHE A 1139 -59.65 -6.34 -4.32
CA PHE A 1139 -60.33 -5.28 -5.07
C PHE A 1139 -60.19 -5.49 -6.58
N PHE A 1140 -61.33 -5.68 -7.23
CA PHE A 1140 -61.48 -5.92 -8.65
C PHE A 1140 -62.16 -4.71 -9.28
N TYR A 1141 -61.67 -4.23 -10.41
CA TYR A 1141 -62.20 -3.03 -11.04
C TYR A 1141 -62.27 -3.15 -12.55
N ASN A 1142 -63.37 -2.65 -13.12
CA ASN A 1142 -63.57 -2.58 -14.56
C ASN A 1142 -63.54 -1.12 -15.03
N ALA A 1143 -62.47 -0.76 -15.75
CA ALA A 1143 -62.28 0.60 -16.24
C ALA A 1143 -63.29 1.03 -17.32
N GLU A 1144 -63.97 0.09 -18.00
CA GLU A 1144 -65.00 0.41 -19.01
C GLU A 1144 -66.35 0.76 -18.35
N THR A 1145 -66.67 0.14 -17.22
CA THR A 1145 -67.95 0.34 -16.52
C THR A 1145 -67.84 1.22 -15.28
N LEU A 1146 -66.62 1.45 -14.77
CA LEU A 1146 -66.32 2.10 -13.49
C LEU A 1146 -66.88 1.34 -12.28
N ASP A 1147 -67.16 0.04 -12.44
CA ASP A 1147 -67.64 -0.82 -11.36
C ASP A 1147 -66.45 -1.47 -10.65
N ALA A 1148 -66.57 -1.59 -9.33
CA ALA A 1148 -65.63 -2.28 -8.47
C ALA A 1148 -66.33 -3.34 -7.61
N THR A 1149 -65.63 -4.44 -7.41
CA THR A 1149 -66.03 -5.54 -6.54
C THR A 1149 -64.95 -5.77 -5.49
N PHE A 1150 -65.34 -5.90 -4.23
CA PHE A 1150 -64.41 -6.06 -3.11
C PHE A 1150 -64.77 -7.23 -2.18
N TYR A 1151 -63.75 -7.91 -1.65
CA TYR A 1151 -63.85 -9.06 -0.75
C TYR A 1151 -63.05 -8.81 0.54
N GLN A 1152 -63.67 -9.04 1.71
CA GLN A 1152 -63.07 -8.75 3.03
C GLN A 1152 -62.47 -9.96 3.72
N SER A 1153 -62.76 -11.18 3.27
CA SER A 1153 -62.26 -12.38 3.93
C SER A 1153 -61.89 -13.44 2.92
N PHE A 1154 -60.74 -14.07 3.13
CA PHE A 1154 -60.21 -15.16 2.33
C PHE A 1154 -59.76 -16.29 3.25
N SER A 1155 -59.71 -17.50 2.74
CA SER A 1155 -59.11 -18.64 3.44
C SER A 1155 -58.28 -19.43 2.45
N PHE A 1156 -57.07 -19.79 2.88
CA PHE A 1156 -56.10 -20.51 2.07
C PHE A 1156 -55.73 -21.82 2.75
N HIS A 1157 -55.49 -22.85 1.95
CA HIS A 1157 -54.81 -24.07 2.35
C HIS A 1157 -53.36 -24.01 1.90
N ILE A 1158 -52.41 -24.26 2.78
CA ILE A 1158 -50.97 -24.23 2.51
C ILE A 1158 -50.45 -25.67 2.58
N ASP A 1159 -50.03 -26.20 1.43
CA ASP A 1159 -49.33 -27.47 1.36
C ASP A 1159 -47.84 -27.25 1.59
N PHE A 1160 -47.31 -27.77 2.69
CA PHE A 1160 -45.88 -27.78 2.95
C PHE A 1160 -45.37 -29.20 3.22
N VAL A 1161 -44.10 -29.42 2.90
CA VAL A 1161 -43.36 -30.62 3.28
C VAL A 1161 -42.35 -30.27 4.34
N THR A 1162 -42.20 -31.20 5.29
CA THR A 1162 -41.13 -31.17 6.27
C THR A 1162 -40.06 -32.17 5.87
N THR A 1163 -38.84 -31.69 5.69
CA THR A 1163 -37.66 -32.50 5.48
C THR A 1163 -36.73 -32.37 6.67
N THR A 1164 -36.01 -33.45 6.94
CA THR A 1164 -34.93 -33.50 7.93
C THR A 1164 -33.57 -33.50 7.24
N VAL A 1165 -33.57 -33.36 5.91
CA VAL A 1165 -32.39 -33.40 5.07
C VAL A 1165 -32.04 -31.97 4.70
N ASN A 1166 -30.83 -31.54 5.03
CA ASN A 1166 -30.31 -30.20 4.75
C ASN A 1166 -29.00 -30.30 3.95
N ILE A 1167 -28.75 -29.33 3.08
CA ILE A 1167 -27.41 -29.11 2.52
C ILE A 1167 -26.60 -28.37 3.60
N GLU A 1168 -25.60 -29.03 4.13
CA GLU A 1168 -24.74 -28.51 5.21
C GLU A 1168 -23.71 -27.53 4.64
N ASN A 1169 -23.12 -27.87 3.49
CA ASN A 1169 -22.05 -27.08 2.88
C ASN A 1169 -21.90 -27.41 1.39
N VAL A 1170 -21.40 -26.45 0.62
CA VAL A 1170 -20.92 -26.66 -0.75
C VAL A 1170 -19.51 -26.10 -0.83
N THR A 1171 -18.54 -26.95 -1.12
CA THR A 1171 -17.14 -26.54 -1.26
C THR A 1171 -16.65 -26.77 -2.67
N VAL A 1172 -15.86 -25.83 -3.16
CA VAL A 1172 -15.18 -25.93 -4.44
C VAL A 1172 -13.70 -26.20 -4.22
N LYS A 1173 -13.12 -27.11 -5.02
CA LYS A 1173 -11.71 -27.49 -4.86
C LYS A 1173 -10.74 -26.37 -5.20
N PHE A 1174 -11.05 -25.58 -6.23
CA PHE A 1174 -10.23 -24.45 -6.65
C PHE A 1174 -11.08 -23.19 -6.70
N PRO A 1175 -10.64 -22.05 -6.13
CA PRO A 1175 -11.37 -20.79 -6.22
C PRO A 1175 -11.40 -20.24 -7.66
N GLU A 1176 -10.38 -20.58 -8.46
CA GLU A 1176 -10.27 -20.25 -9.88
C GLU A 1176 -9.78 -21.49 -10.63
N VAL A 1177 -10.34 -21.72 -11.82
CA VAL A 1177 -10.02 -22.89 -12.65
C VAL A 1177 -9.70 -22.39 -14.06
N PRO A 1178 -8.50 -22.66 -14.60
CA PRO A 1178 -8.21 -22.40 -16.01
C PRO A 1178 -9.25 -23.07 -16.89
N LEU A 1179 -9.69 -22.45 -17.99
CA LEU A 1179 -10.77 -22.96 -18.86
C LEU A 1179 -10.61 -24.43 -19.27
N VAL A 1180 -9.38 -24.95 -19.31
CA VAL A 1180 -9.05 -26.34 -19.68
C VAL A 1180 -9.01 -27.33 -18.51
N SER A 1181 -9.26 -26.90 -17.28
CA SER A 1181 -9.12 -27.70 -16.07
C SER A 1181 -10.48 -28.08 -15.48
N GLN A 1182 -10.55 -29.23 -14.80
CA GLN A 1182 -11.78 -29.65 -14.12
C GLN A 1182 -11.92 -29.02 -12.74
N GLN A 1183 -13.12 -28.53 -12.47
CA GLN A 1183 -13.55 -28.09 -11.15
C GLN A 1183 -14.23 -29.25 -10.41
N PHE A 1184 -13.98 -29.36 -9.10
CA PHE A 1184 -14.67 -30.31 -8.23
C PHE A 1184 -15.55 -29.53 -7.25
N ILE A 1185 -16.81 -29.92 -7.15
CA ILE A 1185 -17.82 -29.30 -6.29
C ILE A 1185 -18.30 -30.39 -5.32
N ASP A 1186 -17.93 -30.27 -4.06
CA ASP A 1186 -18.34 -31.19 -3.01
C ASP A 1186 -19.55 -30.62 -2.27
N VAL A 1187 -20.65 -31.38 -2.25
CA VAL A 1187 -21.88 -31.04 -1.55
C VAL A 1187 -22.02 -31.96 -0.34
N TYR A 1188 -22.07 -31.35 0.85
CA TYR A 1188 -22.30 -32.02 2.13
C TYR A 1188 -23.78 -31.95 2.45
N VAL A 1189 -24.36 -33.10 2.79
CA VAL A 1189 -25.78 -33.23 3.08
C VAL A 1189 -25.94 -33.96 4.39
N GLU A 1190 -26.72 -33.40 5.30
CA GLU A 1190 -27.03 -33.98 6.61
C GLU A 1190 -28.48 -34.44 6.65
N ASN A 1191 -28.75 -35.60 7.25
CA ASN A 1191 -30.08 -36.00 7.67
C ASN A 1191 -30.18 -35.98 9.19
N THR A 1192 -30.86 -34.97 9.74
CA THR A 1192 -31.15 -34.84 11.18
C THR A 1192 -32.28 -35.78 11.64
N GLY A 1193 -32.93 -36.47 10.71
CA GLY A 1193 -34.11 -37.29 10.92
C GLY A 1193 -33.80 -38.60 11.61
N ALA A 1194 -34.82 -39.16 12.26
CA ALA A 1194 -34.73 -40.40 13.01
C ALA A 1194 -34.59 -41.67 12.14
N GLU A 1195 -34.74 -41.56 10.83
CA GLU A 1195 -34.69 -42.66 9.87
C GLU A 1195 -33.77 -42.31 8.69
N PRO A 1196 -33.06 -43.29 8.10
CA PRO A 1196 -32.28 -43.06 6.88
C PRO A 1196 -33.15 -42.60 5.71
N LYS A 1197 -32.58 -41.81 4.80
CA LYS A 1197 -33.29 -41.28 3.61
C LYS A 1197 -32.47 -41.45 2.35
N ASP A 1198 -33.16 -41.68 1.24
CA ASP A 1198 -32.57 -41.58 -0.09
C ASP A 1198 -32.81 -40.16 -0.62
N VAL A 1199 -31.78 -39.50 -1.15
CA VAL A 1199 -31.82 -38.09 -1.55
C VAL A 1199 -31.26 -37.94 -2.95
N ASN A 1200 -32.00 -37.31 -3.87
CA ASN A 1200 -31.45 -36.86 -5.14
C ASN A 1200 -30.86 -35.46 -4.95
N LEU A 1201 -29.56 -35.33 -5.17
CA LEU A 1201 -28.86 -34.05 -5.21
C LEU A 1201 -28.68 -33.61 -6.65
N SER A 1202 -29.03 -32.37 -6.94
CA SER A 1202 -28.72 -31.71 -8.19
C SER A 1202 -27.84 -30.49 -7.94
N ILE A 1203 -26.92 -30.23 -8.86
CA ILE A 1203 -26.21 -28.95 -8.94
C ILE A 1203 -26.50 -28.33 -10.30
N GLU A 1204 -26.63 -27.01 -10.30
CA GLU A 1204 -26.69 -26.19 -11.50
C GLU A 1204 -25.57 -25.15 -11.39
N ILE A 1205 -24.93 -24.87 -12.52
CA ILE A 1205 -23.83 -23.92 -12.66
C ILE A 1205 -24.29 -22.91 -13.69
N SER A 1206 -24.39 -21.66 -13.27
CA SER A 1206 -24.77 -20.53 -14.11
C SER A 1206 -23.63 -19.53 -14.24
N ASP A 1207 -23.65 -18.74 -15.32
CA ASP A 1207 -22.75 -17.61 -15.50
C ASP A 1207 -23.11 -16.49 -14.53
N ILE A 1208 -22.09 -15.85 -13.93
CA ILE A 1208 -22.34 -14.83 -12.91
C ILE A 1208 -22.99 -13.59 -13.53
N GLY A 1209 -24.20 -13.26 -13.07
CA GLY A 1209 -24.97 -12.11 -13.56
C GLY A 1209 -25.85 -12.42 -14.77
N THR A 1210 -25.99 -13.69 -15.15
CA THR A 1210 -26.98 -14.14 -16.14
C THR A 1210 -27.73 -15.36 -15.60
N ASP A 1211 -28.96 -15.58 -16.09
CA ASP A 1211 -29.75 -16.77 -15.77
C ASP A 1211 -29.30 -17.99 -16.62
N ASP A 1212 -28.18 -17.87 -17.35
CA ASP A 1212 -27.72 -18.88 -18.28
C ASP A 1212 -27.04 -20.03 -17.52
N VAL A 1213 -27.76 -21.14 -17.39
CA VAL A 1213 -27.21 -22.40 -16.86
C VAL A 1213 -26.22 -22.98 -17.88
N VAL A 1214 -24.94 -22.91 -17.55
CA VAL A 1214 -23.83 -23.49 -18.34
C VAL A 1214 -23.64 -24.99 -18.07
N ASN A 1215 -24.11 -25.50 -16.93
CA ASN A 1215 -24.06 -26.94 -16.64
C ASN A 1215 -25.09 -27.36 -15.59
N SER A 1216 -25.61 -28.58 -15.68
CA SER A 1216 -26.40 -29.20 -14.61
C SER A 1216 -26.07 -30.69 -14.45
N GLN A 1217 -26.02 -31.15 -13.19
CA GLN A 1217 -25.70 -32.54 -12.85
C GLN A 1217 -26.58 -33.01 -11.70
N SER A 1218 -26.85 -34.32 -11.62
CA SER A 1218 -27.60 -34.89 -10.50
C SER A 1218 -27.06 -36.26 -10.09
N GLN A 1219 -27.10 -36.55 -8.79
CA GLN A 1219 -26.65 -37.81 -8.19
C GLN A 1219 -27.59 -38.27 -7.08
N LEU A 1220 -27.82 -39.58 -6.97
CA LEU A 1220 -28.56 -40.19 -5.86
C LEU A 1220 -27.62 -40.50 -4.68
N VAL A 1221 -27.97 -40.01 -3.50
CA VAL A 1221 -27.43 -40.43 -2.21
C VAL A 1221 -28.36 -41.47 -1.63
N SER A 1222 -28.03 -42.74 -1.81
CA SER A 1222 -28.76 -43.83 -1.18
C SER A 1222 -28.30 -44.06 0.26
N GLY A 1223 -29.27 -44.24 1.17
CA GLY A 1223 -29.04 -44.58 2.56
C GLY A 1223 -28.34 -43.50 3.38
N LEU A 1224 -28.67 -42.23 3.19
CA LEU A 1224 -28.18 -41.13 4.03
C LEU A 1224 -28.52 -41.45 5.50
N PRO A 1225 -27.53 -41.65 6.39
CA PRO A 1225 -27.77 -42.23 7.71
C PRO A 1225 -28.71 -41.38 8.56
N LYS A 1226 -29.38 -42.03 9.53
CA LYS A 1226 -30.05 -41.33 10.63
C LYS A 1226 -29.04 -40.45 11.37
N SER A 1227 -29.36 -39.17 11.58
CA SER A 1227 -28.53 -38.21 12.31
C SER A 1227 -27.07 -38.23 11.82
N GLY A 1228 -26.89 -38.17 10.50
CA GLY A 1228 -25.56 -38.26 9.89
C GLY A 1228 -25.47 -37.54 8.55
N SER A 1229 -24.23 -37.21 8.17
CA SER A 1229 -23.92 -36.50 6.93
C SER A 1229 -23.29 -37.41 5.88
N ALA A 1230 -23.43 -37.04 4.61
CA ALA A 1230 -22.71 -37.61 3.48
C ALA A 1230 -22.22 -36.52 2.55
N MET A 1231 -21.06 -36.74 1.91
CA MET A 1231 -20.51 -35.87 0.89
C MET A 1231 -20.74 -36.47 -0.51
N ARG A 1232 -21.03 -35.64 -1.50
CA ARG A 1232 -21.03 -36.00 -2.93
C ARG A 1232 -20.24 -35.00 -3.74
N SER A 1233 -19.38 -35.52 -4.60
CA SER A 1233 -18.54 -34.72 -5.49
C SER A 1233 -19.15 -34.69 -6.89
N PHE A 1234 -19.28 -33.49 -7.44
CA PHE A 1234 -19.61 -33.21 -8.83
C PHE A 1234 -18.37 -32.67 -9.54
N THR A 1235 -18.31 -32.84 -10.86
CA THR A 1235 -17.16 -32.41 -11.67
C THR A 1235 -17.62 -31.55 -12.83
N TRP A 1236 -17.14 -30.32 -12.91
CA TRP A 1236 -17.46 -29.39 -14.00
C TRP A 1236 -16.23 -29.07 -14.84
N ASN A 1237 -16.42 -28.86 -16.14
CA ASN A 1237 -15.38 -28.43 -17.06
C ASN A 1237 -15.78 -27.08 -17.66
N PRO A 1238 -15.07 -25.98 -17.34
CA PRO A 1238 -15.42 -24.63 -17.82
C PRO A 1238 -15.31 -24.44 -19.34
N SER A 1239 -14.61 -25.31 -20.07
CA SER A 1239 -14.54 -25.23 -21.55
C SER A 1239 -15.78 -25.76 -22.27
N GLY A 1240 -16.70 -26.40 -21.54
CA GLY A 1240 -17.72 -27.31 -22.08
C GLY A 1240 -19.13 -26.77 -22.07
#